data_AF-A0A927Z7M5-F1
#
_entry.id   AF-A0A927Z7M5-F1
#
_cell.length_a   1.000
_cell.length_b   1.000
_cell.length_c   1.000
_cell.angle_alpha   90.00
_cell.angle_beta   90.00
_cell.angle_gamma   90.00
#
_symmetry.space_group_name_H-M   'P 1'
#
loop_
_entity.id
_entity.type
_entity.pdbx_description
1 polymer ?
#
loop_
_entity_poly.entity_id
_entity_poly.type
_entity_poly.pdbx_seq_one_letter_code
_entity_poly.pdbx_strand_id
1 'polypeptide(L)'
;MNVKLEKKFWVALVVFSLIGQVAWVVENMYLNVFIYKMFNASAADISLMVSVSAAAATLTTVLMGAFSDYIGKRKLFICGGYILWGVSILAFAFIKVDIFAPVMGSAIAAAALCVNLVIGLDSIMTFLGSTANDAAFNAWMTDWGDENNRGKIEGINAMMPLVAILVVFGGFMAFDLDKSSSWTVIFICIGVLVLIIGALGIVWIKECPVVEKGKENHGYWNTVLYSFKPSVIKSNKLLYAVLAAFAVFGISIQIFMPYLILYYEKSLGMTNYVFVMAPAIIIAAVITAFYGKLFDMLGFKSSVLPAVFMLMGGYVLLYFGRSTAVVFIGSLLMMTGYLTGMAIFGAMIRGRIPERKSGQFQGMRIIGQVFIPGIVGPAIGATVLKNAEVIVNNDGTTSFLPNENIFLAAFIVAVVLLAVLAAIFTMMKNGHYELMSEAGERVTKEENTWNNYPRPQLKRDSYTIINKGWKLNGSDIRVPFPPQSVLSGYGKKVGKYLEYSCKFTAETGKRTILHFGAVDEIAEVWLNTQFLGKHEGGYLPFSFDVTDVLVDDNTLVVKVTDTLSKEYPYGKQTKKRGGMWYTPVSGIWQNVWMEQVPDAYIEKLNIASDEKSVKVTVKMSNGEAAFVKLKVYLHNGEVFERVCDGREVYVDFDEIKLQSGEAYEAKLWSTESPYLYRAEVTVAEDRVETYFALRSIAVKAVGGVQRVCLNGEPIFLNGVLDQGYFCDGIFLPAEEKEYERDILRMKELGINMLRKHIKIEPECFYYYCDLHGMLVMQDMVNNGSYSFMRDTALPTIGMVKRDDTKAYVNKRVKEVFEKHMMETLEHLYNHPCIIAYTIFNEGWGQFESDRMYALAKRTDPTRLYDSTSGWFWQNDSDFDSYHVYFGDKKLQPGKRPMLISEFGGCTYVVPGHIYAKYNSYGYGSCKDKQELSEKIAEKYEELILPVVKTGACGCVYTQLSDVEDEVNGFYTYDRKVCKVEPERMRAIAEKIKRELN
;
A
#
# COMPACT_ATOMS: atom_id res chain seq x y z
N MET A 1 -7.66 17.90 -5.58
CA MET A 1 -8.17 18.72 -6.72
C MET A 1 -7.29 18.45 -7.93
N ASN A 2 -7.81 17.73 -8.93
CA ASN A 2 -7.11 17.46 -10.19
C ASN A 2 -6.99 18.75 -11.01
N VAL A 3 -5.78 19.29 -11.19
CA VAL A 3 -5.58 20.40 -12.13
C VAL A 3 -5.25 19.81 -13.49
N LYS A 4 -6.24 19.74 -14.39
CA LYS A 4 -6.00 19.33 -15.78
C LYS A 4 -5.05 20.35 -16.43
N LEU A 5 -3.80 19.94 -16.66
CA LEU A 5 -2.76 20.83 -17.20
C LEU A 5 -3.13 21.29 -18.61
N GLU A 6 -3.33 22.61 -18.76
CA GLU A 6 -3.63 23.22 -20.06
C GLU A 6 -2.45 23.07 -21.03
N LYS A 7 -2.71 23.14 -22.35
CA LYS A 7 -1.66 23.14 -23.38
C LYS A 7 -0.58 24.20 -23.13
N LYS A 8 -0.97 25.35 -22.57
CA LYS A 8 -0.05 26.44 -22.21
C LYS A 8 0.99 26.02 -21.16
N PHE A 9 0.62 25.18 -20.20
CA PHE A 9 1.54 24.66 -19.18
C PHE A 9 2.64 23.82 -19.83
N TRP A 10 2.26 22.88 -20.70
CA TRP A 10 3.22 22.00 -21.38
C TRP A 10 4.19 22.77 -22.28
N VAL A 11 3.69 23.79 -22.98
CA VAL A 11 4.55 24.68 -23.78
C VAL A 11 5.53 25.44 -22.88
N ALA A 12 5.06 26.02 -21.79
CA ALA A 12 5.93 26.72 -20.83
C ALA A 12 6.99 25.77 -20.24
N LEU A 13 6.59 24.56 -19.83
CA LEU A 13 7.49 23.55 -19.31
C LEU A 13 8.62 23.23 -20.31
N VAL A 14 8.27 22.89 -21.55
CA VAL A 14 9.27 22.51 -22.58
C VAL A 14 10.22 23.66 -22.88
N VAL A 15 9.68 24.86 -23.10
CA VAL A 15 10.51 26.01 -23.52
C VAL A 15 11.42 26.48 -22.39
N PHE A 16 10.90 26.67 -21.17
CA PHE A 16 11.72 27.12 -20.04
C PHE A 16 12.76 26.07 -19.65
N SER A 17 12.38 24.79 -19.64
CA SER A 17 13.33 23.72 -19.34
C SER A 17 14.44 23.65 -20.39
N LEU A 18 14.13 23.77 -21.69
CA LEU A 18 15.15 23.75 -22.74
C LEU A 18 16.09 24.95 -22.64
N ILE A 19 15.54 26.17 -22.55
CA ILE A 19 16.33 27.39 -22.65
C ILE A 19 17.17 27.60 -21.39
N GLY A 20 16.64 27.26 -20.22
CA GLY A 20 17.43 27.22 -18.99
C GLY A 20 18.59 26.24 -19.10
N GLN A 21 18.38 25.07 -19.71
CA GLN A 21 19.45 24.11 -19.92
C GLN A 21 20.46 24.56 -20.99
N VAL A 22 20.04 25.28 -22.03
CA VAL A 22 20.96 25.87 -23.03
C VAL A 22 21.91 26.87 -22.37
N ALA A 23 21.38 27.78 -21.55
CA ALA A 23 22.18 28.72 -20.79
C ALA A 23 23.12 28.00 -19.81
N TRP A 24 22.60 26.99 -19.10
CA TRP A 24 23.38 26.16 -18.18
C TRP A 24 24.52 25.39 -18.87
N VAL A 25 24.29 24.84 -20.09
CA VAL A 25 25.33 24.15 -20.87
C VAL A 25 26.43 25.12 -21.27
N VAL A 26 26.07 26.35 -21.66
CA VAL A 26 27.06 27.37 -22.04
C VAL A 26 27.88 27.77 -20.80
N GLU A 27 27.21 27.97 -19.67
CA GLU A 27 27.82 28.24 -18.36
C GLU A 27 28.79 27.13 -17.95
N ASN A 28 28.35 25.87 -17.93
CA ASN A 28 29.12 24.78 -17.32
C ASN A 28 30.09 24.08 -18.27
N MET A 29 29.84 24.08 -19.59
CA MET A 29 30.69 23.41 -20.57
C MET A 29 31.56 24.37 -21.38
N TYR A 30 31.06 25.57 -21.72
CA TYR A 30 31.74 26.46 -22.66
C TYR A 30 32.42 27.68 -22.03
N LEU A 31 32.04 28.12 -20.82
CA LEU A 31 32.82 29.16 -20.13
C LEU A 31 34.24 28.70 -19.82
N ASN A 32 34.41 27.43 -19.46
CA ASN A 32 35.75 26.82 -19.29
C ASN A 32 36.58 26.94 -20.57
N VAL A 33 35.96 26.68 -21.73
CA VAL A 33 36.61 26.81 -23.04
C VAL A 33 36.89 28.27 -23.38
N PHE A 34 35.98 29.19 -23.04
CA PHE A 34 36.13 30.63 -23.26
C PHE A 34 37.33 31.18 -22.49
N ILE A 35 37.42 30.95 -21.17
CA ILE A 35 38.53 31.49 -20.37
C ILE A 35 39.86 30.85 -20.72
N TYR A 36 39.84 29.57 -21.10
CA TYR A 36 41.02 28.86 -21.57
C TYR A 36 41.53 29.46 -22.88
N LYS A 37 40.67 29.59 -23.90
CA LYS A 37 41.08 30.04 -25.23
C LYS A 37 41.35 31.54 -25.31
N MET A 38 40.58 32.37 -24.61
CA MET A 38 40.67 33.83 -24.72
C MET A 38 41.68 34.45 -23.75
N PHE A 39 41.92 33.81 -22.60
CA PHE A 39 42.74 34.39 -21.52
C PHE A 39 43.85 33.47 -21.01
N ASN A 40 44.03 32.26 -21.57
CA ASN A 40 45.00 31.26 -21.13
C ASN A 40 44.86 30.87 -19.64
N ALA A 41 43.61 30.74 -19.17
CA ALA A 41 43.33 30.37 -17.78
C ALA A 41 43.92 29.00 -17.42
N SER A 42 44.42 28.87 -16.18
CA SER A 42 44.99 27.61 -15.68
C SER A 42 43.91 26.61 -15.26
N ALA A 43 44.30 25.35 -15.07
CA ALA A 43 43.42 24.32 -14.52
C ALA A 43 42.89 24.67 -13.11
N ALA A 44 43.66 25.41 -12.31
CA ALA A 44 43.24 25.88 -11.00
C ALA A 44 42.15 26.95 -11.10
N ASP A 45 42.22 27.85 -12.08
CA ASP A 45 41.21 28.89 -12.32
C ASP A 45 39.88 28.29 -12.75
N ILE A 46 39.93 27.29 -13.65
CA ILE A 46 38.75 26.51 -14.08
C ILE A 46 38.12 25.77 -12.89
N SER A 47 38.94 25.09 -12.08
CA SER A 47 38.46 24.37 -10.90
C SER A 47 37.85 25.31 -9.86
N LEU A 48 38.43 26.50 -9.68
CA LEU A 48 37.92 27.52 -8.77
C LEU A 48 36.57 28.05 -9.26
N MET A 49 36.45 28.39 -10.56
CA MET A 49 35.20 28.84 -11.17
C MET A 49 34.06 27.83 -10.93
N VAL A 50 34.26 26.57 -11.29
CA VAL A 50 33.25 25.51 -11.13
C VAL A 50 32.86 25.31 -9.66
N SER A 51 33.83 25.35 -8.74
CA SER A 51 33.56 25.16 -7.31
C SER A 51 32.79 26.33 -6.70
N VAL A 52 33.15 27.57 -7.07
CA VAL A 52 32.47 28.78 -6.61
C VAL A 52 31.05 28.83 -7.16
N SER A 53 30.85 28.49 -8.43
CA SER A 53 29.52 28.47 -9.05
C SER A 53 28.63 27.37 -8.48
N ALA A 54 29.16 26.17 -8.21
CA ALA A 54 28.41 25.11 -7.51
C ALA A 54 27.98 25.54 -6.08
N ALA A 55 28.85 26.24 -5.35
CA ALA A 55 28.53 26.79 -4.04
C ALA A 55 27.49 27.93 -4.14
N ALA A 56 27.65 28.83 -5.12
CA ALA A 56 26.72 29.92 -5.39
C ALA A 56 25.33 29.40 -5.75
N ALA A 57 25.23 28.43 -6.66
CA ALA A 57 23.97 27.76 -7.03
C ALA A 57 23.28 27.19 -5.79
N THR A 58 24.02 26.43 -4.98
CA THR A 58 23.47 25.77 -3.79
C THR A 58 22.97 26.76 -2.75
N LEU A 59 23.78 27.75 -2.40
CA LEU A 59 23.42 28.79 -1.43
C LEU A 59 22.20 29.58 -1.92
N THR A 60 22.20 29.94 -3.21
CA THR A 60 21.09 30.64 -3.85
C THR A 60 19.81 29.83 -3.78
N THR A 61 19.85 28.55 -4.17
CA THR A 61 18.64 27.72 -4.18
C THR A 61 18.07 27.52 -2.78
N VAL A 62 18.91 27.38 -1.75
CA VAL A 62 18.48 27.30 -0.35
C VAL A 62 17.75 28.57 0.08
N LEU A 63 18.33 29.75 -0.20
CA LEU A 63 17.76 31.04 0.22
C LEU A 63 16.54 31.42 -0.62
N MET A 64 16.70 31.46 -1.93
CA MET A 64 15.69 31.94 -2.87
C MET A 64 14.54 30.95 -3.04
N GLY A 65 14.78 29.64 -2.86
CA GLY A 65 13.73 28.63 -2.78
C GLY A 65 12.78 28.89 -1.62
N ALA A 66 13.32 29.05 -0.40
CA ALA A 66 12.56 29.41 0.78
C ALA A 66 11.88 30.79 0.65
N PHE A 67 12.55 31.76 0.02
CA PHE A 67 11.99 33.09 -0.21
C PHE A 67 10.81 33.07 -1.18
N SER A 68 10.88 32.23 -2.22
CA SER A 68 9.79 32.05 -3.17
C SER A 68 8.54 31.45 -2.51
N ASP A 69 8.72 30.52 -1.56
CA ASP A 69 7.63 29.98 -0.75
C ASP A 69 7.07 31.04 0.23
N TYR A 70 7.95 31.83 0.84
CA TYR A 70 7.55 32.89 1.79
C TYR A 70 6.69 33.98 1.13
N ILE A 71 7.05 34.41 -0.08
CA ILE A 71 6.26 35.41 -0.84
C ILE A 71 5.02 34.78 -1.49
N GLY A 72 5.09 33.51 -1.86
CA GLY A 72 4.00 32.79 -2.53
C GLY A 72 3.72 33.24 -3.97
N LYS A 73 4.70 33.85 -4.65
CA LYS A 73 4.59 34.30 -6.05
C LYS A 73 5.76 33.78 -6.88
N ARG A 74 5.69 32.53 -7.36
CA ARG A 74 6.80 31.90 -8.10
C ARG A 74 7.04 32.55 -9.44
N LYS A 75 5.98 33.02 -10.11
CA LYS A 75 6.08 33.67 -11.43
C LYS A 75 7.04 34.85 -11.43
N LEU A 76 7.07 35.63 -10.34
CA LEU A 76 7.94 36.79 -10.20
C LEU A 76 9.43 36.38 -10.28
N PHE A 77 9.80 35.34 -9.55
CA PHE A 77 11.18 34.86 -9.48
C PHE A 77 11.62 34.16 -10.77
N ILE A 78 10.71 33.44 -11.44
CA ILE A 78 11.02 32.80 -12.72
C ILE A 78 11.24 33.86 -13.79
N CYS A 79 10.24 34.69 -14.08
CA CYS A 79 10.32 35.65 -15.19
C CYS A 79 11.37 36.73 -14.94
N GLY A 80 11.41 37.30 -13.73
CA GLY A 80 12.41 38.30 -13.36
C GLY A 80 13.82 37.72 -13.36
N GLY A 81 13.97 36.48 -12.85
CA GLY A 81 15.25 35.78 -12.83
C GLY A 81 15.78 35.50 -14.23
N TYR A 82 14.96 34.98 -15.16
CA TYR A 82 15.39 34.74 -16.56
C TYR A 82 15.77 36.05 -17.27
N ILE A 83 15.05 37.16 -17.04
CA ILE A 83 15.41 38.46 -17.64
C ILE A 83 16.78 38.91 -17.14
N LEU A 84 17.00 38.90 -15.83
CA LEU A 84 18.28 39.30 -15.23
C LEU A 84 19.41 38.34 -15.62
N TRP A 85 19.13 37.05 -15.72
CA TRP A 85 20.08 36.04 -16.18
C TRP A 85 20.53 36.30 -17.62
N GLY A 86 19.58 36.60 -18.52
CA GLY A 86 19.91 37.02 -19.89
C GLY A 86 20.79 38.26 -19.94
N VAL A 87 20.49 39.29 -19.13
CA VAL A 87 21.33 40.49 -19.01
C VAL A 87 22.74 40.17 -18.52
N SER A 88 22.88 39.26 -17.55
CA SER A 88 24.21 38.84 -17.08
C SER A 88 25.01 38.09 -18.15
N ILE A 89 24.36 37.28 -18.99
CA ILE A 89 25.02 36.60 -20.12
C ILE A 89 25.52 37.63 -21.14
N LEU A 90 24.73 38.69 -21.42
CA LEU A 90 25.15 39.77 -22.32
C LEU A 90 26.40 40.50 -21.83
N ALA A 91 26.63 40.58 -20.51
CA ALA A 91 27.81 41.23 -19.94
C ALA A 91 29.13 40.57 -20.38
N PHE A 92 29.13 39.25 -20.61
CA PHE A 92 30.32 38.52 -21.08
C PHE A 92 30.80 38.95 -22.46
N ALA A 93 29.90 39.46 -23.31
CA ALA A 93 30.27 39.97 -24.64
C ALA A 93 31.23 41.17 -24.59
N PHE A 94 31.32 41.85 -23.44
CA PHE A 94 32.18 43.02 -23.21
C PHE A 94 33.51 42.67 -22.51
N ILE A 95 33.73 41.41 -22.13
CA ILE A 95 34.97 40.99 -21.47
C ILE A 95 36.00 40.60 -22.53
N LYS A 96 36.90 41.53 -22.86
CA LYS A 96 37.95 41.29 -23.86
C LYS A 96 39.26 41.97 -23.50
N VAL A 97 40.37 41.31 -23.83
CA VAL A 97 41.73 41.81 -23.53
C VAL A 97 42.02 43.13 -24.24
N ASP A 98 41.51 43.33 -25.47
CA ASP A 98 41.68 44.56 -26.25
C ASP A 98 41.02 45.80 -25.60
N ILE A 99 39.94 45.60 -24.83
CA ILE A 99 39.27 46.67 -24.08
C ILE A 99 40.07 47.07 -22.83
N PHE A 100 40.65 46.10 -22.11
CA PHE A 100 41.32 46.34 -20.83
C PHE A 100 42.83 46.54 -20.93
N ALA A 101 43.48 46.09 -22.01
CA ALA A 101 44.91 46.25 -22.23
C ALA A 101 45.39 47.72 -22.22
N PRO A 102 44.67 48.69 -22.82
CA PRO A 102 45.04 50.11 -22.75
C PRO A 102 45.02 50.68 -21.32
N VAL A 103 44.22 50.10 -20.42
CA VAL A 103 44.03 50.55 -19.04
C VAL A 103 45.01 49.86 -18.07
N MET A 104 45.32 48.59 -18.32
CA MET A 104 46.13 47.74 -17.43
C MET A 104 47.64 47.75 -17.77
N GLY A 105 48.04 48.43 -18.85
CA GLY A 105 49.43 48.59 -19.25
C GLY A 105 50.12 47.34 -19.81
N SER A 106 49.51 46.15 -19.72
CA SER A 106 49.98 44.93 -20.38
C SER A 106 48.85 43.94 -20.70
N ALA A 107 49.01 43.17 -21.78
CA ALA A 107 48.06 42.14 -22.20
C ALA A 107 47.94 40.98 -21.18
N ILE A 108 49.03 40.67 -20.46
CA ILE A 108 49.05 39.62 -19.43
C ILE A 108 48.25 40.05 -18.20
N ALA A 109 48.43 41.28 -17.73
CA ALA A 109 47.64 41.81 -16.61
C ALA A 109 46.16 41.97 -16.98
N ALA A 110 45.87 42.36 -18.22
CA ALA A 110 44.50 42.41 -18.74
C ALA A 110 43.85 41.02 -18.83
N ALA A 111 44.58 39.99 -19.27
CA ALA A 111 44.07 38.61 -19.31
C ALA A 111 43.77 38.06 -17.90
N ALA A 112 44.66 38.27 -16.93
CA ALA A 112 44.43 37.87 -15.54
C ALA A 112 43.22 38.59 -14.91
N LEU A 113 43.03 39.87 -15.20
CA LEU A 113 41.84 40.61 -14.78
C LEU A 113 40.57 40.04 -15.44
N CYS A 114 40.61 39.72 -16.74
CA CYS A 114 39.48 39.10 -17.44
C CYS A 114 39.10 37.75 -16.84
N VAL A 115 40.05 36.90 -16.44
CA VAL A 115 39.77 35.63 -15.74
C VAL A 115 39.02 35.88 -14.42
N ASN A 116 39.50 36.79 -13.58
CA ASN A 116 38.84 37.11 -12.30
C ASN A 116 37.44 37.73 -12.50
N LEU A 117 37.29 38.60 -13.50
CA LEU A 117 35.98 39.17 -13.86
C LEU A 117 35.01 38.11 -14.36
N VAL A 118 35.47 37.13 -15.15
CA VAL A 118 34.64 36.01 -15.58
C VAL A 118 34.21 35.16 -14.38
N ILE A 119 35.10 34.81 -13.46
CA ILE A 119 34.75 34.02 -12.27
C ILE A 119 33.70 34.76 -11.41
N GLY A 120 33.88 36.08 -11.21
CA GLY A 120 32.93 36.90 -10.47
C GLY A 120 31.56 37.04 -11.17
N LEU A 121 31.57 37.28 -12.48
CA LEU A 121 30.34 37.39 -13.28
C LEU A 121 29.63 36.04 -13.43
N ASP A 122 30.37 34.94 -13.49
CA ASP A 122 29.83 33.58 -13.48
C ASP A 122 29.05 33.35 -12.19
N SER A 123 29.62 33.70 -11.03
CA SER A 123 28.92 33.60 -9.74
C SER A 123 27.62 34.40 -9.69
N ILE A 124 27.60 35.61 -10.27
CA ILE A 124 26.40 36.45 -10.37
C ILE A 124 25.38 35.82 -11.32
N MET A 125 25.84 35.35 -12.47
CA MET A 125 25.03 34.67 -13.47
C MET A 125 24.40 33.40 -12.88
N THR A 126 25.17 32.57 -12.17
CA THR A 126 24.70 31.38 -11.46
C THR A 126 23.69 31.74 -10.38
N PHE A 127 23.90 32.82 -9.61
CA PHE A 127 22.90 33.29 -8.64
C PHE A 127 21.55 33.62 -9.33
N LEU A 128 21.59 34.31 -10.47
CA LEU A 128 20.37 34.67 -11.21
C LEU A 128 19.72 33.44 -11.86
N GLY A 129 20.53 32.58 -12.49
CA GLY A 129 20.10 31.33 -13.11
C GLY A 129 19.50 30.35 -12.10
N SER A 130 20.15 30.10 -10.97
CA SER A 130 19.66 29.23 -9.91
C SER A 130 18.45 29.79 -9.17
N THR A 131 18.32 31.12 -9.05
CA THR A 131 17.08 31.74 -8.55
C THR A 131 15.91 31.44 -9.48
N ALA A 132 16.11 31.62 -10.78
CA ALA A 132 15.06 31.48 -11.79
C ALA A 132 14.69 30.01 -12.02
N ASN A 133 15.69 29.15 -12.20
CA ASN A 133 15.54 27.78 -12.66
C ASN A 133 15.53 26.77 -11.50
N ASP A 134 16.61 26.69 -10.73
CA ASP A 134 16.81 25.66 -9.69
C ASP A 134 15.87 25.85 -8.49
N ALA A 135 15.62 27.10 -8.09
CA ALA A 135 14.70 27.44 -7.02
C ALA A 135 13.26 27.55 -7.52
N ALA A 136 12.96 28.60 -8.30
CA ALA A 136 11.57 28.98 -8.56
C ALA A 136 10.88 28.09 -9.60
N PHE A 137 11.52 27.81 -10.75
CA PHE A 137 10.93 27.01 -11.82
C PHE A 137 10.78 25.54 -11.42
N ASN A 138 11.80 24.95 -10.77
CA ASN A 138 11.70 23.58 -10.25
C ASN A 138 10.66 23.42 -9.14
N ALA A 139 10.51 24.41 -8.26
CA ALA A 139 9.44 24.40 -7.27
C ALA A 139 8.06 24.58 -7.92
N TRP A 140 7.94 25.42 -8.96
CA TRP A 140 6.71 25.57 -9.75
C TRP A 140 6.31 24.25 -10.43
N MET A 141 7.24 23.54 -11.05
CA MET A 141 6.99 22.19 -11.60
C MET A 141 6.53 21.20 -10.51
N THR A 142 7.10 21.32 -9.31
CA THR A 142 6.76 20.45 -8.18
C THR A 142 5.35 20.72 -7.67
N ASP A 143 4.93 21.98 -7.61
CA ASP A 143 3.61 22.40 -7.14
C ASP A 143 2.48 22.04 -8.12
N TRP A 144 2.76 22.06 -9.42
CA TRP A 144 1.82 21.62 -10.45
C TRP A 144 1.86 20.09 -10.69
N GLY A 145 2.83 19.40 -10.08
CA GLY A 145 3.02 17.97 -10.21
C GLY A 145 2.18 17.17 -9.21
N ASP A 146 1.30 16.32 -9.72
CA ASP A 146 0.51 15.35 -8.94
C ASP A 146 0.87 13.89 -9.32
N GLU A 147 0.25 12.91 -8.66
CA GLU A 147 0.52 11.49 -8.91
C GLU A 147 0.27 11.03 -10.35
N ASN A 148 -0.52 11.77 -11.15
CA ASN A 148 -0.89 11.39 -12.52
C ASN A 148 0.00 11.99 -13.61
N ASN A 149 0.66 13.11 -13.29
CA ASN A 149 1.37 13.91 -14.29
C ASN A 149 2.86 14.11 -13.93
N ARG A 150 3.26 13.83 -12.68
CA ARG A 150 4.63 14.05 -12.20
C ARG A 150 5.69 13.27 -12.99
N GLY A 151 5.42 12.00 -13.32
CA GLY A 151 6.32 11.19 -14.14
C GLY A 151 6.55 11.80 -15.54
N LYS A 152 5.50 12.36 -16.15
CA LYS A 152 5.58 13.06 -17.44
C LYS A 152 6.31 14.40 -17.36
N ILE A 153 6.02 15.21 -16.34
CA ILE A 153 6.71 16.48 -16.12
C ILE A 153 8.21 16.24 -15.96
N GLU A 154 8.60 15.25 -15.15
CA GLU A 154 10.01 14.96 -14.94
C GLU A 154 10.68 14.28 -16.13
N GLY A 155 9.98 13.40 -16.84
CA GLY A 155 10.50 12.82 -18.08
C GLY A 155 10.88 13.90 -19.11
N ILE A 156 10.02 14.92 -19.28
CA ILE A 156 10.32 16.07 -20.14
C ILE A 156 11.46 16.91 -19.57
N ASN A 157 11.47 17.23 -18.29
CA ASN A 157 12.52 18.05 -17.69
C ASN A 157 13.90 17.36 -17.74
N ALA A 158 13.97 16.05 -17.49
CA ALA A 158 15.20 15.27 -17.46
C ALA A 158 15.87 15.09 -18.84
N MET A 159 15.10 15.17 -19.94
CA MET A 159 15.67 15.10 -21.30
C MET A 159 16.25 16.44 -21.78
N MET A 160 15.88 17.56 -21.17
CA MET A 160 16.23 18.91 -21.65
C MET A 160 17.73 19.23 -21.63
N PRO A 161 18.53 18.78 -20.63
CA PRO A 161 19.98 18.96 -20.68
C PRO A 161 20.60 18.41 -21.97
N LEU A 162 20.10 17.30 -22.49
CA LEU A 162 20.63 16.69 -23.72
C LEU A 162 20.19 17.40 -24.99
N VAL A 163 18.92 17.78 -25.06
CA VAL A 163 18.43 18.59 -26.17
C VAL A 163 19.21 19.91 -26.20
N ALA A 164 19.47 20.50 -25.04
CA ALA A 164 20.31 21.68 -24.91
C ALA A 164 21.76 21.43 -25.38
N ILE A 165 22.41 20.33 -24.97
CA ILE A 165 23.75 19.97 -25.44
C ILE A 165 23.77 19.85 -26.96
N LEU A 166 22.80 19.18 -27.58
CA LEU A 166 22.70 19.04 -29.04
C LEU A 166 22.47 20.38 -29.74
N VAL A 167 21.59 21.22 -29.20
CA VAL A 167 21.31 22.57 -29.72
C VAL A 167 22.56 23.44 -29.65
N VAL A 168 23.29 23.41 -28.54
CA VAL A 168 24.53 24.17 -28.36
C VAL A 168 25.62 23.62 -29.28
N PHE A 169 25.82 22.29 -29.35
CA PHE A 169 26.82 21.68 -30.21
C PHE A 169 26.56 21.99 -31.69
N GLY A 170 25.34 21.79 -32.16
CA GLY A 170 24.95 22.11 -33.54
C GLY A 170 25.04 23.62 -33.84
N GLY A 171 24.63 24.47 -32.89
CA GLY A 171 24.71 25.91 -33.05
C GLY A 171 26.15 26.45 -33.07
N PHE A 172 27.05 25.86 -32.29
CA PHE A 172 28.43 26.32 -32.16
C PHE A 172 29.32 25.84 -33.31
N MET A 173 28.93 24.80 -34.05
CA MET A 173 29.66 24.34 -35.26
C MET A 173 29.81 25.43 -36.33
N ALA A 174 28.92 26.43 -36.35
CA ALA A 174 29.00 27.56 -37.29
C ALA A 174 30.04 28.62 -36.88
N PHE A 175 30.65 28.49 -35.70
CA PHE A 175 31.53 29.50 -35.11
C PHE A 175 32.95 28.98 -34.92
N ASP A 176 33.91 29.86 -35.19
CA ASP A 176 35.32 29.63 -34.92
C ASP A 176 35.64 30.04 -33.48
N LEU A 177 35.74 29.05 -32.58
CA LEU A 177 35.90 29.27 -31.13
C LEU A 177 37.28 29.79 -30.73
N ASP A 178 38.22 29.91 -31.67
CA ASP A 178 39.54 30.53 -31.44
C ASP A 178 39.51 32.05 -31.67
N LYS A 179 38.38 32.60 -32.15
CA LYS A 179 38.19 34.04 -32.37
C LYS A 179 37.31 34.69 -31.30
N SER A 180 37.79 35.79 -30.71
CA SER A 180 37.04 36.61 -29.73
C SER A 180 35.71 37.17 -30.29
N SER A 181 35.64 37.46 -31.59
CA SER A 181 34.41 37.90 -32.26
C SER A 181 33.30 36.85 -32.19
N SER A 182 33.64 35.56 -32.30
CA SER A 182 32.68 34.45 -32.24
C SER A 182 32.03 34.37 -30.86
N TRP A 183 32.82 34.46 -29.79
CA TRP A 183 32.33 34.47 -28.41
C TRP A 183 31.40 35.65 -28.13
N THR A 184 31.72 36.83 -28.67
CA THR A 184 30.86 38.02 -28.56
C THR A 184 29.47 37.74 -29.13
N VAL A 185 29.39 37.18 -30.34
CA VAL A 185 28.12 36.86 -31.01
C VAL A 185 27.36 35.78 -30.25
N ILE A 186 28.06 34.74 -29.77
CA ILE A 186 27.47 33.65 -28.99
C ILE A 186 26.79 34.19 -27.71
N PHE A 187 27.49 34.99 -26.91
CA PHE A 187 26.92 35.56 -25.69
C PHE A 187 25.74 36.50 -25.97
N ILE A 188 25.80 37.28 -27.06
CA ILE A 188 24.66 38.12 -27.48
C ILE A 188 23.46 37.27 -27.84
N CYS A 189 23.63 36.26 -28.69
CA CYS A 189 22.54 35.39 -29.14
C CYS A 189 21.87 34.67 -27.96
N ILE A 190 22.65 34.08 -27.06
CA ILE A 190 22.12 33.34 -25.91
C ILE A 190 21.49 34.31 -24.91
N GLY A 191 22.15 35.43 -24.59
CA GLY A 191 21.63 36.42 -23.65
C GLY A 191 20.29 37.02 -24.09
N VAL A 192 20.15 37.36 -25.38
CA VAL A 192 18.88 37.83 -25.97
C VAL A 192 17.81 36.74 -25.92
N LEU A 193 18.17 35.50 -26.26
CA LEU A 193 17.24 34.36 -26.20
C LEU A 193 16.67 34.16 -24.79
N VAL A 194 17.53 34.13 -23.77
CA VAL A 194 17.13 33.97 -22.36
C VAL A 194 16.25 35.14 -21.90
N LEU A 195 16.57 36.37 -22.32
CA LEU A 195 15.80 37.58 -22.00
C LEU A 195 14.39 37.53 -22.61
N ILE A 196 14.27 37.16 -23.88
CA ILE A 196 12.97 37.03 -24.58
C ILE A 196 12.09 36.00 -23.87
N ILE A 197 12.65 34.86 -23.49
CA ILE A 197 11.90 33.82 -22.78
C ILE A 197 11.41 34.30 -21.41
N GLY A 198 12.24 35.02 -20.66
CA GLY A 198 11.83 35.64 -19.40
C GLY A 198 10.62 36.59 -19.58
N ALA A 199 10.62 37.39 -20.65
CA ALA A 199 9.48 38.26 -20.98
C ALA A 199 8.24 37.47 -21.40
N LEU A 200 8.37 36.44 -22.25
CA LEU A 200 7.26 35.57 -22.66
C LEU A 200 6.65 34.81 -21.46
N GLY A 201 7.47 34.48 -20.46
CA GLY A 201 7.02 33.86 -19.21
C GLY A 201 5.96 34.67 -18.47
N ILE A 202 5.96 36.00 -18.60
CA ILE A 202 4.93 36.86 -17.98
C ILE A 202 3.53 36.52 -18.51
N VAL A 203 3.42 36.01 -19.73
CA VAL A 203 2.14 35.60 -20.32
C VAL A 203 1.90 34.10 -20.16
N TRP A 204 2.94 33.28 -20.30
CA TRP A 204 2.81 31.82 -20.34
C TRP A 204 2.79 31.15 -18.95
N ILE A 205 3.53 31.69 -17.98
CA ILE A 205 3.58 31.12 -16.62
C ILE A 205 2.36 31.61 -15.82
N LYS A 206 1.59 30.63 -15.33
CA LYS A 206 0.48 30.84 -14.41
C LYS A 206 0.93 30.55 -12.97
N GLU A 207 0.45 31.36 -12.03
CA GLU A 207 0.63 31.12 -10.61
C GLU A 207 -0.26 29.96 -10.16
N CYS A 208 0.21 29.12 -9.24
CA CYS A 208 -0.60 28.04 -8.71
C CYS A 208 -1.65 28.61 -7.74
N PRO A 209 -2.96 28.35 -7.94
CA PRO A 209 -4.02 28.94 -7.12
C PRO A 209 -4.05 28.46 -5.66
N VAL A 210 -3.29 27.42 -5.32
CA VAL A 210 -3.27 26.78 -3.99
C VAL A 210 -2.25 27.42 -3.02
N VAL A 211 -1.40 28.32 -3.51
CA VAL A 211 -0.42 29.04 -2.67
C VAL A 211 -1.09 30.24 -2.01
N GLU A 212 -1.86 30.02 -0.93
CA GLU A 212 -2.27 31.13 -0.06
C GLU A 212 -1.06 31.71 0.67
N LYS A 213 -1.05 33.03 0.89
CA LYS A 213 -0.04 33.73 1.70
C LYS A 213 0.16 32.99 3.02
N GLY A 214 1.42 32.68 3.37
CA GLY A 214 1.79 32.03 4.62
C GLY A 214 1.15 32.70 5.84
N LYS A 215 0.03 32.14 6.31
CA LYS A 215 -0.60 32.43 7.60
C LYS A 215 0.00 31.57 8.73
N GLU A 216 1.09 30.87 8.49
CA GLU A 216 1.90 30.30 9.57
C GLU A 216 2.85 31.39 10.08
N ASN A 217 2.70 31.80 11.35
CA ASN A 217 3.48 32.84 12.05
C ASN A 217 4.97 32.46 12.25
N HIS A 218 5.70 32.19 11.17
CA HIS A 218 7.10 31.82 11.21
C HIS A 218 7.93 32.76 10.33
N GLY A 219 8.98 33.37 10.93
CA GLY A 219 9.88 34.28 10.21
C GLY A 219 10.67 33.58 9.09
N TYR A 220 11.10 34.34 8.09
CA TYR A 220 11.83 33.86 6.89
C TYR A 220 12.97 32.88 7.19
N TRP A 221 13.78 33.14 8.22
CA TRP A 221 14.88 32.24 8.61
C TRP A 221 14.41 30.87 9.12
N ASN A 222 13.24 30.79 9.74
CA ASN A 222 12.64 29.51 10.11
C ASN A 222 12.21 28.69 8.89
N THR A 223 11.80 29.37 7.81
CA THR A 223 11.48 28.77 6.51
C THR A 223 12.74 28.22 5.83
N VAL A 224 13.83 28.99 5.83
CA VAL A 224 15.14 28.55 5.29
C VAL A 224 15.67 27.33 6.04
N LEU A 225 15.62 27.35 7.37
CA LEU A 225 16.15 26.27 8.20
C LEU A 225 15.23 25.05 8.32
N TYR A 226 13.99 25.13 7.83
CA TYR A 226 12.99 24.09 8.03
C TYR A 226 13.46 22.71 7.54
N SER A 227 13.99 22.64 6.33
CA SER A 227 14.47 21.40 5.71
C SER A 227 15.76 20.85 6.33
N PHE A 228 16.39 21.58 7.25
CA PHE A 228 17.57 21.13 7.99
C PHE A 228 17.25 20.71 9.43
N LYS A 229 16.01 20.92 9.91
CA LYS A 229 15.63 20.58 11.29
C LYS A 229 15.70 19.07 11.54
N PRO A 230 16.34 18.60 12.63
CA PRO A 230 16.40 17.17 12.96
C PRO A 230 15.02 16.51 13.09
N SER A 231 14.01 17.24 13.56
CA SER A 231 12.63 16.75 13.64
C SER A 231 12.02 16.48 12.25
N VAL A 232 12.29 17.34 11.28
CA VAL A 232 11.82 17.22 9.88
C VAL A 232 12.54 16.07 9.17
N ILE A 233 13.84 15.90 9.43
CA ILE A 233 14.61 14.75 8.93
C ILE A 233 14.06 13.44 9.49
N LYS A 234 13.77 13.40 10.80
CA LYS A 234 13.21 12.21 11.47
C LYS A 234 11.79 11.87 10.99
N SER A 235 10.96 12.84 10.63
CA SER A 235 9.62 12.59 10.09
C SER A 235 9.65 12.18 8.61
N ASN A 236 10.68 12.59 7.86
CA ASN A 236 10.81 12.33 6.42
C ASN A 236 12.01 11.44 6.06
N LYS A 237 12.35 10.43 6.88
CA LYS A 237 13.56 9.60 6.72
C LYS A 237 13.79 9.08 5.29
N LEU A 238 12.71 8.66 4.61
CA LEU A 238 12.79 8.16 3.24
C LEU A 238 13.24 9.24 2.24
N LEU A 239 12.74 10.47 2.35
CA LEU A 239 13.15 11.57 1.48
C LEU A 239 14.66 11.80 1.58
N TYR A 240 15.19 11.89 2.81
CA TYR A 240 16.62 12.13 3.03
C TYR A 240 17.49 10.92 2.65
N ALA A 241 17.00 9.70 2.85
CA ALA A 241 17.71 8.50 2.38
C ALA A 241 17.78 8.46 0.84
N VAL A 242 16.68 8.81 0.14
CA VAL A 242 16.66 8.91 -1.31
C VAL A 242 17.56 10.06 -1.80
N LEU A 243 17.58 11.21 -1.13
CA LEU A 243 18.52 12.31 -1.42
C LEU A 243 19.99 11.86 -1.28
N ALA A 244 20.31 11.09 -0.23
CA ALA A 244 21.64 10.53 -0.05
C ALA A 244 22.00 9.52 -1.15
N ALA A 245 21.07 8.63 -1.53
CA ALA A 245 21.27 7.72 -2.66
C ALA A 245 21.46 8.49 -3.97
N PHE A 246 20.72 9.58 -4.17
CA PHE A 246 20.85 10.42 -5.35
C PHE A 246 22.21 11.12 -5.41
N ALA A 247 22.78 11.51 -4.27
CA ALA A 247 24.15 11.99 -4.18
C ALA A 247 25.18 10.93 -4.56
N VAL A 248 25.06 9.69 -4.05
CA VAL A 248 25.95 8.59 -4.43
C VAL A 248 25.86 8.28 -5.92
N PHE A 249 24.64 8.26 -6.47
CA PHE A 249 24.40 8.13 -7.90
C PHE A 249 25.11 9.24 -8.70
N GLY A 250 24.93 10.50 -8.29
CA GLY A 250 25.60 11.65 -8.91
C GLY A 250 27.13 11.56 -8.84
N ILE A 251 27.69 11.14 -7.70
CA ILE A 251 29.14 10.95 -7.54
C ILE A 251 29.68 9.96 -8.57
N SER A 252 29.00 8.81 -8.75
CA SER A 252 29.37 7.80 -9.76
C SER A 252 29.52 8.41 -11.16
N ILE A 253 28.66 9.36 -11.49
CA ILE A 253 28.66 10.03 -12.80
C ILE A 253 29.74 11.10 -12.90
N GLN A 254 29.87 11.93 -11.87
CA GLN A 254 30.82 13.05 -11.86
C GLN A 254 32.29 12.62 -11.77
N ILE A 255 32.59 11.35 -11.51
CA ILE A 255 33.94 10.79 -11.58
C ILE A 255 34.51 10.85 -13.01
N PHE A 256 33.71 10.54 -14.02
CA PHE A 256 34.18 10.47 -15.41
C PHE A 256 33.66 11.61 -16.29
N MET A 257 32.52 12.22 -15.96
CA MET A 257 31.87 13.22 -16.82
C MET A 257 32.79 14.37 -17.25
N PRO A 258 33.59 15.00 -16.35
CA PRO A 258 34.51 16.07 -16.76
C PRO A 258 35.57 15.63 -17.77
N TYR A 259 35.91 14.35 -17.80
CA TYR A 259 36.99 13.79 -18.61
C TYR A 259 36.48 13.05 -19.86
N LEU A 260 35.16 12.89 -20.02
CA LEU A 260 34.56 12.02 -21.03
C LEU A 260 34.94 12.41 -22.46
N ILE A 261 34.88 13.71 -22.80
CA ILE A 261 35.24 14.21 -24.12
C ILE A 261 36.74 13.98 -24.38
N LEU A 262 37.58 14.30 -23.40
CA LEU A 262 39.03 14.11 -23.49
C LEU A 262 39.41 12.63 -23.63
N TYR A 263 38.72 11.73 -22.94
CA TYR A 263 38.91 10.29 -23.08
C TYR A 263 38.60 9.81 -24.51
N TYR A 264 37.50 10.27 -25.12
CA TYR A 264 37.18 9.91 -26.50
C TYR A 264 38.18 10.47 -27.51
N GLU A 265 38.52 11.76 -27.38
CA GLU A 265 39.37 12.43 -28.35
C GLU A 265 40.84 12.00 -28.23
N LYS A 266 41.38 11.95 -27.01
CA LYS A 266 42.81 11.74 -26.77
C LYS A 266 43.15 10.28 -26.49
N SER A 267 42.37 9.59 -25.67
CA SER A 267 42.67 8.21 -25.24
C SER A 267 42.21 7.16 -26.24
N LEU A 268 41.08 7.40 -26.92
CA LEU A 268 40.55 6.53 -27.96
C LEU A 268 40.87 7.02 -29.38
N GLY A 269 41.46 8.21 -29.54
CA GLY A 269 41.82 8.78 -30.84
C GLY A 269 40.62 9.11 -31.74
N MET A 270 39.42 9.24 -31.16
CA MET A 270 38.18 9.42 -31.91
C MET A 270 37.91 10.91 -32.18
N THR A 271 38.51 11.46 -33.24
CA THR A 271 38.27 12.86 -33.66
C THR A 271 36.82 13.14 -34.06
N ASN A 272 36.05 12.10 -34.40
CA ASN A 272 34.62 12.16 -34.76
C ASN A 272 33.68 11.72 -33.62
N TYR A 273 34.09 11.83 -32.36
CA TYR A 273 33.31 11.36 -31.19
C TYR A 273 31.88 11.92 -31.13
N VAL A 274 31.64 13.12 -31.67
CA VAL A 274 30.32 13.75 -31.74
C VAL A 274 29.32 12.87 -32.51
N PHE A 275 29.76 12.21 -33.59
CA PHE A 275 28.92 11.31 -34.39
C PHE A 275 28.62 9.98 -33.68
N VAL A 276 29.36 9.64 -32.62
CA VAL A 276 29.12 8.46 -31.77
C VAL A 276 28.21 8.84 -30.59
N MET A 277 28.48 9.97 -29.94
CA MET A 277 27.74 10.43 -28.77
C MET A 277 26.36 10.98 -29.12
N ALA A 278 26.22 11.77 -30.18
CA ALA A 278 24.94 12.42 -30.50
C ALA A 278 23.82 11.39 -30.75
N PRO A 279 24.01 10.31 -31.55
CA PRO A 279 22.96 9.30 -31.71
C PRO A 279 22.69 8.52 -30.42
N ALA A 280 23.72 8.21 -29.62
CA ALA A 280 23.55 7.52 -28.35
C ALA A 280 22.71 8.34 -27.35
N ILE A 281 22.96 9.65 -27.30
CA ILE A 281 22.21 10.62 -26.49
C ILE A 281 20.75 10.71 -26.94
N ILE A 282 20.50 10.78 -28.25
CA ILE A 282 19.13 10.85 -28.80
C ILE A 282 18.35 9.59 -28.45
N ILE A 283 18.93 8.41 -28.66
CA ILE A 283 18.28 7.13 -28.37
C ILE A 283 18.02 7.01 -26.86
N ALA A 284 18.99 7.35 -26.02
CA ALA A 284 18.84 7.34 -24.56
C ALA A 284 17.73 8.29 -24.08
N ALA A 285 17.61 9.48 -24.68
CA ALA A 285 16.54 10.43 -24.37
C ALA A 285 15.15 9.88 -24.74
N VAL A 286 15.02 9.24 -25.92
CA VAL A 286 13.77 8.59 -26.34
C VAL A 286 13.40 7.46 -25.37
N ILE A 287 14.34 6.58 -25.02
CA ILE A 287 14.11 5.49 -24.06
C ILE A 287 13.64 6.05 -22.70
N THR A 288 14.28 7.11 -22.22
CA THR A 288 13.95 7.77 -20.94
C THR A 288 12.52 8.31 -20.93
N ALA A 289 12.05 8.88 -22.05
CA ALA A 289 10.67 9.39 -22.18
C ALA A 289 9.61 8.28 -22.00
N PHE A 290 9.89 7.06 -22.45
CA PHE A 290 9.02 5.90 -22.21
C PHE A 290 9.18 5.34 -20.79
N TYR A 291 10.38 5.43 -20.22
CA TYR A 291 10.69 4.93 -18.88
C TYR A 291 9.94 5.65 -17.76
N GLY A 292 9.57 6.92 -17.95
CA GLY A 292 8.72 7.65 -17.00
C GLY A 292 7.37 6.98 -16.77
N LYS A 293 6.74 6.43 -17.82
CA LYS A 293 5.48 5.65 -17.68
C LYS A 293 5.69 4.36 -16.91
N LEU A 294 6.86 3.75 -17.04
CA LEU A 294 7.21 2.52 -16.33
C LEU A 294 7.34 2.76 -14.82
N PHE A 295 7.88 3.91 -14.42
CA PHE A 295 7.91 4.33 -13.01
C PHE A 295 6.51 4.50 -12.44
N ASP A 296 5.62 5.17 -13.18
CA ASP A 296 4.23 5.37 -12.75
C ASP A 296 3.48 4.03 -12.59
N MET A 297 3.83 3.01 -13.39
CA MET A 297 3.22 1.67 -13.32
C MET A 297 3.82 0.75 -12.27
N LEU A 298 5.15 0.70 -12.13
CA LEU A 298 5.86 -0.32 -11.34
C LEU A 298 6.45 0.20 -10.03
N GLY A 299 6.45 1.53 -9.84
CA GLY A 299 7.00 2.20 -8.67
C GLY A 299 8.53 2.23 -8.60
N PHE A 300 9.05 2.98 -7.62
CA PHE A 300 10.48 3.28 -7.48
C PHE A 300 11.40 2.06 -7.45
N LYS A 301 11.06 1.04 -6.64
CA LYS A 301 11.92 -0.14 -6.44
C LYS A 301 12.16 -0.91 -7.74
N SER A 302 11.11 -1.13 -8.51
CA SER A 302 11.14 -1.93 -9.74
C SER A 302 11.80 -1.18 -10.89
N SER A 303 11.75 0.16 -10.88
CA SER A 303 12.31 0.99 -11.95
C SER A 303 13.77 1.40 -11.72
N VAL A 304 14.20 1.64 -10.47
CA VAL A 304 15.55 2.16 -10.19
C VAL A 304 16.65 1.13 -10.44
N LEU A 305 16.40 -0.15 -10.15
CA LEU A 305 17.41 -1.20 -10.29
C LEU A 305 17.83 -1.41 -11.76
N PRO A 306 16.91 -1.57 -12.74
CA PRO A 306 17.30 -1.66 -14.13
C PRO A 306 18.10 -0.44 -14.64
N ALA A 307 17.75 0.77 -14.19
CA ALA A 307 18.49 1.99 -14.55
C ALA A 307 19.95 1.94 -14.07
N VAL A 308 20.16 1.54 -12.81
CA VAL A 308 21.51 1.37 -12.24
C VAL A 308 22.28 0.24 -12.93
N PHE A 309 21.63 -0.88 -13.25
CA PHE A 309 22.30 -1.98 -13.97
C PHE A 309 22.68 -1.60 -15.42
N MET A 310 21.84 -0.82 -16.13
CA MET A 310 22.20 -0.28 -17.44
C MET A 310 23.43 0.64 -17.35
N LEU A 311 23.45 1.53 -16.35
CA LEU A 311 24.58 2.42 -16.08
C LEU A 311 25.88 1.63 -15.84
N MET A 312 25.82 0.63 -14.95
CA MET A 312 26.95 -0.25 -14.63
C MET A 312 27.42 -1.05 -15.84
N GLY A 313 26.49 -1.58 -16.66
CA GLY A 313 26.83 -2.28 -17.90
C GLY A 313 27.58 -1.38 -18.88
N GLY A 314 27.19 -0.10 -18.98
CA GLY A 314 27.90 0.90 -19.75
C GLY A 314 29.34 1.12 -19.28
N TYR A 315 29.56 1.23 -17.97
CA TYR A 315 30.90 1.36 -17.39
C TYR A 315 31.81 0.17 -17.71
N VAL A 316 31.29 -1.05 -17.60
CA VAL A 316 32.06 -2.27 -17.91
C VAL A 316 32.48 -2.30 -19.38
N LEU A 317 31.57 -1.96 -20.30
CA LEU A 317 31.88 -1.93 -21.73
C LEU A 317 32.91 -0.86 -22.09
N LEU A 318 32.84 0.33 -21.47
CA LEU A 318 33.80 1.41 -21.72
C LEU A 318 35.16 1.15 -21.08
N TYR A 319 35.20 0.36 -20.01
CA TYR A 319 36.45 -0.08 -19.38
C TYR A 319 37.26 -1.01 -20.30
N PHE A 320 36.63 -2.07 -20.84
CA PHE A 320 37.32 -3.08 -21.67
C PHE A 320 37.33 -2.76 -23.17
N GLY A 321 36.31 -2.07 -23.67
CA GLY A 321 36.07 -1.88 -25.09
C GLY A 321 36.82 -0.69 -25.67
N ARG A 322 37.39 -0.87 -26.87
CA ARG A 322 38.07 0.20 -27.62
C ARG A 322 37.54 0.37 -29.06
N SER A 323 36.76 -0.58 -29.58
CA SER A 323 36.17 -0.46 -30.91
C SER A 323 35.01 0.53 -30.92
N THR A 324 34.82 1.24 -32.03
CA THR A 324 33.75 2.24 -32.21
C THR A 324 32.36 1.69 -31.86
N ALA A 325 32.08 0.44 -32.23
CA ALA A 325 30.80 -0.20 -31.94
C ALA A 325 30.60 -0.48 -30.43
N VAL A 326 31.63 -0.97 -29.73
CA VAL A 326 31.54 -1.23 -28.29
C VAL A 326 31.46 0.08 -27.51
N VAL A 327 32.23 1.10 -27.92
CA VAL A 327 32.17 2.45 -27.34
C VAL A 327 30.79 3.07 -27.52
N PHE A 328 30.18 2.91 -28.70
CA PHE A 328 28.81 3.36 -28.96
C PHE A 328 27.79 2.69 -28.02
N ILE A 329 27.81 1.36 -27.94
CA ILE A 329 26.88 0.59 -27.09
C ILE A 329 27.10 0.91 -25.60
N GLY A 330 28.37 0.98 -25.17
CA GLY A 330 28.73 1.35 -23.80
C GLY A 330 28.25 2.75 -23.44
N SER A 331 28.46 3.73 -24.34
CA SER A 331 27.96 5.09 -24.19
C SER A 331 26.44 5.14 -24.13
N LEU A 332 25.76 4.39 -24.99
CA LEU A 332 24.30 4.33 -25.02
C LEU A 332 23.73 3.77 -23.71
N LEU A 333 24.26 2.65 -23.21
CA LEU A 333 23.82 2.04 -21.95
C LEU A 333 24.10 2.96 -20.76
N MET A 334 25.31 3.53 -20.70
CA MET A 334 25.70 4.48 -19.66
C MET A 334 24.77 5.70 -19.64
N MET A 335 24.55 6.32 -20.79
CA MET A 335 23.67 7.49 -20.89
C MET A 335 22.22 7.14 -20.61
N THR A 336 21.73 5.99 -21.07
CA THR A 336 20.37 5.52 -20.76
C THR A 336 20.20 5.32 -19.26
N GLY A 337 21.12 4.64 -18.59
CA GLY A 337 21.09 4.42 -17.14
C GLY A 337 21.20 5.72 -16.34
N TYR A 338 22.04 6.65 -16.79
CA TYR A 338 22.16 7.99 -16.21
C TYR A 338 20.83 8.74 -16.26
N LEU A 339 20.24 8.87 -17.44
CA LEU A 339 19.04 9.68 -17.64
C LEU A 339 17.82 9.09 -16.95
N THR A 340 17.63 7.78 -17.08
CA THR A 340 16.55 7.07 -16.39
C THR A 340 16.73 7.16 -14.88
N GLY A 341 17.95 7.02 -14.36
CA GLY A 341 18.25 7.23 -12.95
C GLY A 341 17.92 8.64 -12.46
N MET A 342 18.34 9.68 -13.20
CA MET A 342 18.01 11.08 -12.88
C MET A 342 16.50 11.31 -12.81
N ALA A 343 15.74 10.79 -13.78
CA ALA A 343 14.29 10.90 -13.80
C ALA A 343 13.63 10.17 -12.62
N ILE A 344 14.08 8.95 -12.30
CA ILE A 344 13.50 8.12 -11.23
C ILE A 344 13.79 8.71 -9.84
N PHE A 345 15.03 9.10 -9.57
CA PHE A 345 15.39 9.76 -8.30
C PHE A 345 14.68 11.12 -8.17
N GLY A 346 14.64 11.92 -9.23
CA GLY A 346 13.93 13.20 -9.26
C GLY A 346 12.44 13.05 -8.98
N ALA A 347 11.78 12.08 -9.62
CA ALA A 347 10.38 11.77 -9.41
C ALA A 347 10.10 11.32 -7.97
N MET A 348 10.94 10.42 -7.42
CA MET A 348 10.79 9.92 -6.05
C MET A 348 11.02 11.02 -5.00
N ILE A 349 12.01 11.89 -5.18
CA ILE A 349 12.30 13.01 -4.26
C ILE A 349 11.12 13.97 -4.24
N ARG A 350 10.68 14.46 -5.42
CA ARG A 350 9.51 15.34 -5.52
C ARG A 350 8.27 14.66 -4.92
N GLY A 351 8.12 13.36 -5.18
CA GLY A 351 7.19 12.40 -4.56
C GLY A 351 6.95 12.61 -3.07
N ARG A 352 8.01 12.94 -2.35
CA ARG A 352 8.06 12.91 -0.88
C ARG A 352 8.29 14.28 -0.26
N ILE A 353 8.38 15.35 -1.05
CA ILE A 353 8.45 16.71 -0.51
C ILE A 353 7.10 17.02 0.16
N PRO A 354 7.09 17.47 1.43
CA PRO A 354 5.87 17.87 2.11
C PRO A 354 5.09 18.93 1.32
N GLU A 355 3.77 18.80 1.30
CA GLU A 355 2.91 19.74 0.58
C GLU A 355 3.23 21.19 0.93
N ARG A 356 3.24 22.06 -0.08
CA ARG A 356 3.45 23.52 0.05
C ARG A 356 4.81 23.94 0.62
N LYS A 357 5.78 23.02 0.69
CA LYS A 357 7.17 23.31 1.10
C LYS A 357 8.17 23.07 -0.03
N SER A 358 7.70 23.12 -1.28
CA SER A 358 8.49 22.77 -2.46
C SER A 358 9.76 23.58 -2.62
N GLY A 359 9.73 24.89 -2.35
CA GLY A 359 10.90 25.78 -2.40
C GLY A 359 11.89 25.51 -1.28
N GLN A 360 11.41 25.27 -0.05
CA GLN A 360 12.24 24.94 1.12
C GLN A 360 13.09 23.67 0.93
N PHE A 361 12.62 22.73 0.11
CA PHE A 361 13.31 21.47 -0.17
C PHE A 361 14.12 21.47 -1.48
N GLN A 362 13.99 22.46 -2.37
CA GLN A 362 14.86 22.53 -3.56
C GLN A 362 16.33 22.66 -3.19
N GLY A 363 16.65 23.42 -2.13
CA GLY A 363 18.03 23.52 -1.63
C GLY A 363 18.62 22.15 -1.25
N MET A 364 17.85 21.33 -0.54
CA MET A 364 18.26 19.95 -0.19
C MET A 364 18.45 19.08 -1.44
N ARG A 365 17.62 19.26 -2.46
CA ARG A 365 17.75 18.56 -3.74
C ARG A 365 19.04 18.95 -4.46
N ILE A 366 19.37 20.25 -4.56
CA ILE A 366 20.61 20.73 -5.18
C ILE A 366 21.85 20.28 -4.41
N ILE A 367 21.79 20.22 -3.07
CA ILE A 367 22.87 19.64 -2.27
C ILE A 367 23.16 18.20 -2.69
N GLY A 368 22.10 17.37 -2.78
CA GLY A 368 22.23 15.97 -3.18
C GLY A 368 22.58 15.77 -4.65
N GLN A 369 22.06 16.62 -5.54
CA GLN A 369 22.18 16.44 -6.99
C GLN A 369 23.44 17.07 -7.58
N VAL A 370 23.87 18.22 -7.06
CA VAL A 370 24.91 19.07 -7.67
C VAL A 370 26.08 19.28 -6.72
N PHE A 371 25.84 19.78 -5.50
CA PHE A 371 26.93 20.17 -4.59
C PHE A 371 27.82 18.99 -4.19
N ILE A 372 27.23 17.94 -3.61
CA ILE A 372 27.98 16.76 -3.14
C ILE A 372 28.63 16.03 -4.33
N PRO A 373 27.89 15.67 -5.40
CA PRO A 373 28.49 15.05 -6.58
C PRO A 373 29.58 15.88 -7.25
N GLY A 374 29.36 17.19 -7.38
CA GLY A 374 30.26 18.12 -8.08
C GLY A 374 31.58 18.36 -7.37
N ILE A 375 31.65 18.11 -6.05
CA ILE A 375 32.91 18.19 -5.28
C ILE A 375 33.57 16.82 -5.19
N VAL A 376 32.80 15.79 -4.78
CA VAL A 376 33.36 14.47 -4.47
C VAL A 376 33.73 13.69 -5.73
N GLY A 377 32.90 13.76 -6.78
CA GLY A 377 33.14 13.04 -8.04
C GLY A 377 34.46 13.45 -8.71
N PRO A 378 34.68 14.74 -9.03
CA PRO A 378 35.92 15.20 -9.63
C PRO A 378 37.14 14.95 -8.74
N ALA A 379 37.02 15.04 -7.42
CA ALA A 379 38.13 14.72 -6.51
C ALA A 379 38.56 13.24 -6.59
N ILE A 380 37.59 12.32 -6.69
CA ILE A 380 37.87 10.89 -6.91
C ILE A 380 38.50 10.68 -8.30
N GLY A 381 37.91 11.28 -9.34
CA GLY A 381 38.43 11.19 -10.71
C GLY A 381 39.87 11.69 -10.84
N ALA A 382 40.18 12.85 -10.25
CA ALA A 382 41.53 13.39 -10.21
C ALA A 382 42.53 12.47 -9.48
N THR A 383 42.08 11.82 -8.40
CA THR A 383 42.93 10.86 -7.65
C THR A 383 43.23 9.62 -8.48
N VAL A 384 42.24 9.09 -9.20
CA VAL A 384 42.40 7.93 -10.09
C VAL A 384 43.37 8.24 -11.23
N LEU A 385 43.37 9.49 -11.70
CA LEU A 385 44.22 9.95 -12.81
C LEU A 385 45.58 10.50 -12.37
N LYS A 386 45.92 10.47 -11.08
CA LYS A 386 47.18 11.03 -10.55
C LYS A 386 48.44 10.41 -11.16
N ASN A 387 48.36 9.15 -11.59
CA ASN A 387 49.46 8.41 -12.23
C ASN A 387 49.21 8.18 -13.74
N ALA A 388 48.30 8.94 -14.35
CA ALA A 388 48.01 8.82 -15.76
C ALA A 388 49.21 9.27 -16.62
N GLU A 389 49.32 8.71 -17.82
CA GLU A 389 50.35 9.13 -18.79
C GLU A 389 50.20 10.60 -19.12
N VAL A 390 51.33 11.28 -19.34
CA VAL A 390 51.38 12.72 -19.57
C VAL A 390 51.71 12.97 -21.04
N ILE A 391 50.88 13.75 -21.71
CA ILE A 391 51.06 14.19 -23.10
C ILE A 391 51.68 15.59 -23.09
N VAL A 392 52.68 15.81 -23.93
CA VAL A 392 53.23 17.15 -24.18
C VAL A 392 52.39 17.79 -25.29
N ASN A 393 51.72 18.90 -24.96
CA ASN A 393 50.92 19.66 -25.90
C ASN A 393 51.81 20.45 -26.89
N ASN A 394 51.21 20.91 -28.00
CA ASN A 394 51.91 21.67 -29.04
C ASN A 394 52.50 23.02 -28.55
N ASP A 395 52.11 23.49 -27.37
CA ASP A 395 52.59 24.71 -26.71
C ASP A 395 53.69 24.45 -25.66
N GLY A 396 54.13 23.19 -25.49
CA GLY A 396 55.15 22.79 -24.52
C GLY A 396 54.62 22.51 -23.10
N THR A 397 53.31 22.60 -22.86
CA THR A 397 52.70 22.24 -21.58
C THR A 397 52.43 20.73 -21.47
N THR A 398 52.38 20.21 -20.24
CA THR A 398 52.09 18.80 -19.95
C THR A 398 50.64 18.61 -19.51
N SER A 399 49.85 17.80 -20.23
CA SER A 399 48.48 17.41 -19.89
C SER A 399 48.40 15.93 -19.51
N PHE A 400 47.49 15.54 -18.62
CA PHE A 400 47.25 14.12 -18.30
C PHE A 400 46.34 13.47 -19.36
N LEU A 401 46.56 12.18 -19.62
CA LEU A 401 45.74 11.34 -20.50
C LEU A 401 44.71 10.58 -19.65
N PRO A 402 43.39 10.89 -19.72
CA PRO A 402 42.40 10.12 -18.99
C PRO A 402 42.47 8.63 -19.38
N ASN A 403 42.56 7.72 -18.40
CA ASN A 403 42.55 6.28 -18.67
C ASN A 403 41.23 5.63 -18.21
N GLU A 404 41.02 4.38 -18.59
CA GLU A 404 39.80 3.61 -18.35
C GLU A 404 39.44 3.45 -16.87
N ASN A 405 40.39 3.65 -15.94
CA ASN A 405 40.16 3.46 -14.51
C ASN A 405 39.09 4.40 -13.95
N ILE A 406 38.78 5.51 -14.63
CA ILE A 406 37.65 6.38 -14.27
C ILE A 406 36.31 5.61 -14.28
N PHE A 407 36.12 4.67 -15.21
CA PHE A 407 34.92 3.84 -15.28
C PHE A 407 34.90 2.76 -14.20
N LEU A 408 36.07 2.23 -13.82
CA LEU A 408 36.19 1.30 -12.70
C LEU A 408 35.84 1.98 -11.38
N ALA A 409 36.36 3.19 -11.15
CA ALA A 409 36.02 3.98 -9.96
C ALA A 409 34.53 4.33 -9.90
N ALA A 410 33.94 4.74 -11.03
CA ALA A 410 32.50 4.96 -11.15
C ALA A 410 31.70 3.69 -10.82
N PHE A 411 32.11 2.53 -11.34
CA PHE A 411 31.47 1.24 -11.06
C PHE A 411 31.50 0.89 -9.56
N ILE A 412 32.61 1.11 -8.87
CA ILE A 412 32.72 0.86 -7.42
C ILE A 412 31.71 1.73 -6.65
N VAL A 413 31.57 3.01 -7.01
CA VAL A 413 30.56 3.89 -6.38
C VAL A 413 29.13 3.42 -6.71
N ALA A 414 28.87 2.93 -7.92
CA ALA A 414 27.58 2.34 -8.27
C ALA A 414 27.27 1.06 -7.46
N VAL A 415 28.26 0.26 -7.06
CA VAL A 415 28.07 -0.87 -6.13
C VAL A 415 27.66 -0.37 -4.74
N VAL A 416 28.28 0.70 -4.25
CA VAL A 416 27.87 1.35 -2.98
C VAL A 416 26.42 1.84 -3.08
N LEU A 417 26.02 2.41 -4.22
CA LEU A 417 24.63 2.80 -4.46
C LEU A 417 23.64 1.63 -4.30
N LEU A 418 23.98 0.43 -4.79
CA LEU A 418 23.13 -0.76 -4.61
C LEU A 418 22.92 -1.12 -3.14
N ALA A 419 23.96 -1.00 -2.30
CA ALA A 419 23.85 -1.22 -0.86
C ALA A 419 22.95 -0.16 -0.19
N VAL A 420 23.09 1.10 -0.58
CA VAL A 420 22.21 2.19 -0.08
C VAL A 420 20.75 1.95 -0.50
N LEU A 421 20.51 1.54 -1.75
CA LEU A 421 19.18 1.19 -2.24
C LEU A 421 18.57 0.00 -1.47
N ALA A 422 19.37 -1.02 -1.13
CA ALA A 422 18.90 -2.15 -0.31
C ALA A 422 18.44 -1.69 1.09
N ALA A 423 19.16 -0.76 1.73
CA ALA A 423 18.73 -0.15 2.99
C ALA A 423 17.43 0.66 2.82
N ILE A 424 17.30 1.42 1.74
CA ILE A 424 16.08 2.17 1.41
C ILE A 424 14.88 1.23 1.22
N PHE A 425 15.04 0.14 0.48
CA PHE A 425 13.96 -0.84 0.26
C PHE A 425 13.53 -1.52 1.55
N THR A 426 14.47 -1.74 2.48
CA THR A 426 14.17 -2.27 3.81
C THR A 426 13.37 -1.26 4.64
N MET A 427 13.75 0.02 4.59
CA MET A 427 13.01 1.09 5.28
C MET A 427 11.61 1.29 4.70
N MET A 428 11.45 1.20 3.38
CA MET A 428 10.14 1.24 2.71
C MET A 428 9.23 0.09 3.16
N LYS A 429 9.81 -1.09 3.39
CA LYS A 429 9.05 -2.26 3.86
C LYS A 429 8.53 -2.11 5.30
N ASN A 430 9.24 -1.39 6.16
CA ASN A 430 8.96 -1.38 7.60
C ASN A 430 8.19 -0.14 8.08
N GLY A 431 7.92 0.84 7.22
CA GLY A 431 7.25 2.08 7.60
C GLY A 431 5.72 1.97 7.62
N HIS A 432 5.11 2.19 8.78
CA HIS A 432 3.66 2.35 8.94
C HIS A 432 3.32 3.53 9.85
N TYR A 433 2.15 4.10 9.63
CA TYR A 433 1.47 4.99 10.56
C TYR A 433 0.67 4.15 11.54
N GLU A 434 0.63 4.55 12.81
CA GLU A 434 -0.35 4.03 13.74
C GLU A 434 -1.67 4.75 13.47
N LEU A 435 -2.72 3.98 13.22
CA LEU A 435 -4.08 4.47 13.05
C LEU A 435 -4.90 4.01 14.24
N MET A 436 -5.90 4.82 14.60
CA MET A 436 -6.86 4.51 15.64
C MET A 436 -8.26 4.75 15.11
N SER A 437 -9.17 3.82 15.39
CA SER A 437 -10.60 4.04 15.16
C SER A 437 -11.14 5.06 16.17
N GLU A 438 -12.29 5.67 15.86
CA GLU A 438 -12.96 6.56 16.83
C GLU A 438 -13.28 5.84 18.15
N ALA A 439 -13.62 4.55 18.09
CA ALA A 439 -13.85 3.74 19.27
C ALA A 439 -12.54 3.50 20.04
N GLY A 440 -11.44 3.14 19.37
CA GLY A 440 -10.15 2.95 20.02
C GLY A 440 -9.63 4.19 20.75
N GLU A 441 -9.89 5.39 20.21
CA GLU A 441 -9.58 6.67 20.87
C GLU A 441 -10.37 6.89 22.17
N ARG A 442 -11.55 6.27 22.32
CA ARG A 442 -12.35 6.29 23.56
C ARG A 442 -11.91 5.20 24.54
N VAL A 443 -11.74 3.96 24.07
CA VAL A 443 -11.36 2.80 24.92
C VAL A 443 -9.97 2.95 25.55
N THR A 444 -9.10 3.76 24.96
CA THR A 444 -7.82 4.13 25.60
C THR A 444 -7.99 5.00 26.84
N LYS A 445 -9.17 5.62 27.04
CA LYS A 445 -9.49 6.49 28.18
C LYS A 445 -10.43 5.85 29.20
N GLU A 446 -11.30 4.94 28.77
CA GLU A 446 -12.29 4.26 29.61
C GLU A 446 -11.95 2.76 29.67
N GLU A 447 -11.69 2.23 30.88
CA GLU A 447 -11.23 0.84 31.06
C GLU A 447 -12.26 -0.23 30.59
N ASN A 448 -12.06 -0.69 29.35
CA ASN A 448 -12.56 -1.92 28.72
C ASN A 448 -14.05 -1.94 28.26
N THR A 449 -14.26 -2.43 27.04
CA THR A 449 -15.51 -2.35 26.25
C THR A 449 -16.07 -3.71 25.82
N TRP A 450 -15.39 -4.81 26.13
CA TRP A 450 -15.80 -6.18 25.80
C TRP A 450 -16.36 -6.91 27.04
N ASN A 451 -17.49 -6.44 27.56
CA ASN A 451 -18.10 -6.97 28.80
C ASN A 451 -19.46 -7.68 28.58
N ASN A 452 -19.96 -7.76 27.35
CA ASN A 452 -21.21 -8.44 27.05
C ASN A 452 -21.05 -9.97 27.08
N TYR A 453 -22.16 -10.68 27.26
CA TYR A 453 -22.19 -12.13 27.25
C TYR A 453 -21.75 -12.71 25.89
N PRO A 454 -20.72 -13.57 25.83
CA PRO A 454 -20.11 -13.96 24.54
C PRO A 454 -20.90 -14.94 23.66
N ARG A 455 -21.99 -15.55 24.16
CA ARG A 455 -22.74 -16.62 23.45
C ARG A 455 -24.21 -16.27 23.21
N PRO A 456 -24.55 -15.46 22.19
CA PRO A 456 -25.93 -15.04 21.92
C PRO A 456 -26.95 -16.19 21.75
N GLN A 457 -26.51 -17.37 21.31
CA GLN A 457 -27.34 -18.57 21.10
C GLN A 457 -27.55 -19.43 22.36
N LEU A 458 -26.88 -19.10 23.47
CA LEU A 458 -26.98 -19.84 24.73
C LEU A 458 -26.89 -18.90 25.92
N LYS A 459 -27.72 -17.85 25.90
CA LYS A 459 -27.63 -16.74 26.84
C LYS A 459 -28.10 -17.11 28.24
N ARG A 460 -27.25 -16.82 29.21
CA ARG A 460 -27.50 -16.91 30.66
C ARG A 460 -27.20 -15.57 31.32
N ASP A 461 -27.89 -15.30 32.42
CA ASP A 461 -27.61 -14.12 33.24
C ASP A 461 -26.44 -14.35 34.22
N SER A 462 -26.12 -15.62 34.53
CA SER A 462 -25.13 -16.05 35.51
C SER A 462 -23.72 -16.16 34.93
N TYR A 463 -23.12 -15.03 34.52
CA TYR A 463 -21.76 -14.99 33.97
C TYR A 463 -20.87 -13.90 34.58
N THR A 464 -19.57 -14.07 34.44
CA THR A 464 -18.56 -13.07 34.84
C THR A 464 -17.41 -13.05 33.84
N ILE A 465 -17.14 -11.87 33.26
CA ILE A 465 -16.03 -11.66 32.31
C ILE A 465 -14.73 -11.44 33.08
N ILE A 466 -13.67 -12.19 32.73
CA ILE A 466 -12.34 -12.11 33.34
C ILE A 466 -11.35 -11.49 32.36
N ASN A 467 -11.59 -10.25 31.94
CA ASN A 467 -10.72 -9.55 30.99
C ASN A 467 -9.77 -8.53 31.66
N LYS A 468 -9.89 -8.31 32.97
CA LYS A 468 -9.13 -7.30 33.73
C LYS A 468 -7.95 -7.90 34.48
N GLY A 469 -6.91 -7.11 34.70
CA GLY A 469 -5.79 -7.46 35.59
C GLY A 469 -4.82 -8.52 35.04
N TRP A 470 -4.79 -8.73 33.71
CA TRP A 470 -3.90 -9.69 33.09
C TRP A 470 -2.47 -9.15 32.97
N LYS A 471 -1.52 -10.06 33.15
CA LYS A 471 -0.11 -9.86 32.83
C LYS A 471 0.33 -10.88 31.79
N LEU A 472 1.09 -10.43 30.79
CA LEU A 472 1.80 -11.24 29.83
C LEU A 472 3.30 -11.13 30.09
N ASN A 473 3.97 -12.25 30.37
CA ASN A 473 5.40 -12.30 30.66
C ASN A 473 5.81 -11.24 31.71
N GLY A 474 4.99 -11.10 32.76
CA GLY A 474 5.18 -10.14 33.85
C GLY A 474 4.83 -8.68 33.56
N SER A 475 4.33 -8.36 32.36
CA SER A 475 3.95 -6.98 31.96
C SER A 475 2.44 -6.87 31.77
N ASP A 476 1.84 -5.72 32.06
CA ASP A 476 0.39 -5.56 31.93
C ASP A 476 -0.08 -5.70 30.47
N ILE A 477 -1.26 -6.31 30.30
CA ILE A 477 -1.91 -6.49 29.00
C ILE A 477 -3.42 -6.43 29.15
N ARG A 478 -4.11 -5.84 28.16
CA ARG A 478 -5.56 -5.82 28.06
C ARG A 478 -6.07 -6.98 27.21
N VAL A 479 -6.70 -7.95 27.86
CA VAL A 479 -7.49 -9.00 27.20
C VAL A 479 -8.88 -8.43 26.89
N PRO A 480 -9.52 -8.76 25.75
CA PRO A 480 -9.16 -9.80 24.79
C PRO A 480 -8.29 -9.32 23.61
N PHE A 481 -7.58 -8.21 23.72
CA PHE A 481 -6.80 -7.74 22.57
C PHE A 481 -5.47 -8.49 22.45
N PRO A 482 -5.08 -8.94 21.24
CA PRO A 482 -3.84 -9.68 21.05
C PRO A 482 -2.63 -8.77 21.32
N PRO A 483 -1.50 -9.30 21.83
CA PRO A 483 -0.35 -8.53 22.29
C PRO A 483 0.33 -7.70 21.18
N GLN A 484 0.08 -8.02 19.91
CA GLN A 484 0.54 -7.25 18.75
C GLN A 484 -0.26 -5.96 18.53
N SER A 485 -1.49 -5.88 19.06
CA SER A 485 -2.39 -4.76 18.84
C SER A 485 -2.04 -3.56 19.73
N VAL A 486 -2.35 -2.36 19.25
CA VAL A 486 -2.21 -1.12 20.02
C VAL A 486 -3.15 -1.15 21.24
N LEU A 487 -4.35 -1.69 21.08
CA LEU A 487 -5.34 -1.79 22.16
C LEU A 487 -4.94 -2.77 23.28
N SER A 488 -4.05 -3.74 23.04
CA SER A 488 -3.55 -4.58 24.14
C SER A 488 -2.74 -3.80 25.18
N GLY A 489 -2.12 -2.68 24.79
CA GLY A 489 -1.21 -1.92 25.64
C GLY A 489 0.11 -2.64 25.95
N TYR A 490 0.36 -3.83 25.39
CA TYR A 490 1.55 -4.62 25.74
C TYR A 490 2.86 -3.94 25.30
N GLY A 491 2.88 -3.35 24.09
CA GLY A 491 3.95 -2.48 23.59
C GLY A 491 5.36 -3.11 23.49
N LYS A 492 5.50 -4.40 23.77
CA LYS A 492 6.78 -5.15 23.76
C LYS A 492 6.81 -6.14 22.60
N LYS A 493 8.01 -6.63 22.30
CA LYS A 493 8.20 -7.66 21.27
C LYS A 493 7.52 -8.97 21.69
N VAL A 494 6.60 -9.46 20.87
CA VAL A 494 5.90 -10.73 21.10
C VAL A 494 6.82 -11.90 20.73
N GLY A 495 7.02 -12.80 21.68
CA GLY A 495 7.80 -14.03 21.51
C GLY A 495 6.94 -15.20 21.06
N LYS A 496 7.55 -16.39 20.94
CA LYS A 496 6.82 -17.64 20.64
C LYS A 496 6.12 -18.25 21.86
N TYR A 497 6.63 -17.94 23.05
CA TYR A 497 6.12 -18.44 24.32
C TYR A 497 5.57 -17.25 25.10
N LEU A 498 4.32 -17.38 25.53
CA LEU A 498 3.55 -16.32 26.17
C LEU A 498 2.96 -16.89 27.45
N GLU A 499 3.36 -16.35 28.60
CA GLU A 499 2.77 -16.72 29.88
C GLU A 499 1.82 -15.61 30.33
N TYR A 500 0.53 -15.90 30.27
CA TYR A 500 -0.52 -15.03 30.77
C TYR A 500 -0.85 -15.42 32.21
N SER A 501 -1.07 -14.42 33.07
CA SER A 501 -1.56 -14.64 34.42
C SER A 501 -2.54 -13.55 34.84
N CYS A 502 -3.63 -13.90 35.51
CA CYS A 502 -4.50 -12.96 36.19
C CYS A 502 -4.93 -13.49 37.55
N LYS A 503 -5.38 -12.58 38.41
CA LYS A 503 -6.01 -12.92 39.69
C LYS A 503 -7.44 -12.42 39.68
N PHE A 504 -8.35 -13.22 40.20
CA PHE A 504 -9.77 -12.87 40.29
C PHE A 504 -10.42 -13.57 41.47
N THR A 505 -11.51 -12.98 41.93
CA THR A 505 -12.37 -13.56 42.97
C THR A 505 -13.56 -14.27 42.33
N ALA A 506 -14.00 -15.38 42.92
CA ALA A 506 -15.18 -16.11 42.44
C ALA A 506 -15.98 -16.67 43.63
N GLU A 507 -17.30 -16.77 43.48
CA GLU A 507 -18.13 -17.50 44.44
C GLU A 507 -17.85 -19.00 44.34
N THR A 508 -17.65 -19.64 45.49
CA THR A 508 -17.48 -21.10 45.60
C THR A 508 -18.83 -21.79 45.88
N GLY A 509 -18.89 -23.12 45.67
CA GLY A 509 -20.07 -23.93 46.02
C GLY A 509 -21.18 -24.00 44.96
N LYS A 510 -21.02 -23.33 43.81
CA LYS A 510 -21.86 -23.51 42.62
C LYS A 510 -21.04 -24.11 41.49
N ARG A 511 -21.65 -24.95 40.66
CA ARG A 511 -20.98 -25.51 39.49
C ARG A 511 -20.61 -24.38 38.52
N THR A 512 -19.32 -24.28 38.20
CA THR A 512 -18.76 -23.16 37.44
C THR A 512 -17.90 -23.64 36.29
N ILE A 513 -18.21 -23.14 35.08
CA ILE A 513 -17.49 -23.46 33.85
C ILE A 513 -16.65 -22.25 33.45
N LEU A 514 -15.34 -22.45 33.29
CA LEU A 514 -14.40 -21.46 32.76
C LEU A 514 -14.31 -21.61 31.24
N HIS A 515 -14.57 -20.53 30.51
CA HIS A 515 -14.60 -20.48 29.06
C HIS A 515 -13.50 -19.59 28.48
N PHE A 516 -12.97 -20.00 27.34
CA PHE A 516 -12.08 -19.24 26.48
C PHE A 516 -12.71 -19.14 25.10
N GLY A 517 -12.87 -17.92 24.58
CA GLY A 517 -13.43 -17.70 23.25
C GLY A 517 -12.48 -18.18 22.14
N ALA A 518 -11.21 -17.81 22.25
CA ALA A 518 -10.14 -18.23 21.35
C ALA A 518 -8.76 -17.84 21.92
N VAL A 519 -7.78 -18.73 21.77
CA VAL A 519 -6.39 -18.50 22.21
C VAL A 519 -5.45 -19.04 21.12
N ASP A 520 -4.67 -18.16 20.49
CA ASP A 520 -3.82 -18.52 19.35
C ASP A 520 -2.39 -18.88 19.82
N GLU A 521 -1.85 -20.08 19.71
CA GLU A 521 -2.41 -21.24 18.99
C GLU A 521 -2.53 -22.50 19.85
N ILE A 522 -1.55 -22.74 20.73
CA ILE A 522 -1.58 -23.88 21.67
C ILE A 522 -1.62 -23.33 23.09
N ALA A 523 -2.73 -23.56 23.79
CA ALA A 523 -2.95 -23.06 25.14
C ALA A 523 -2.90 -24.20 26.16
N GLU A 524 -2.13 -24.02 27.23
CA GLU A 524 -2.12 -24.87 28.42
C GLU A 524 -2.62 -24.03 29.60
N VAL A 525 -3.61 -24.54 30.33
CA VAL A 525 -4.34 -23.75 31.34
C VAL A 525 -4.17 -24.35 32.72
N TRP A 526 -3.83 -23.49 33.69
CA TRP A 526 -3.76 -23.82 35.11
C TRP A 526 -4.64 -22.86 35.90
N LEU A 527 -5.41 -23.41 36.83
CA LEU A 527 -6.10 -22.65 37.85
C LEU A 527 -5.49 -23.00 39.20
N ASN A 528 -5.00 -21.99 39.90
CA ASN A 528 -4.22 -22.11 41.13
C ASN A 528 -2.97 -22.97 40.89
N THR A 529 -2.93 -24.18 41.45
CA THR A 529 -1.82 -25.14 41.23
C THR A 529 -2.21 -26.30 40.33
N GLN A 530 -3.47 -26.36 39.90
CA GLN A 530 -4.02 -27.49 39.15
C GLN A 530 -3.99 -27.23 37.65
N PHE A 531 -3.49 -28.21 36.90
CA PHE A 531 -3.56 -28.23 35.44
C PHE A 531 -4.97 -28.62 35.00
N LEU A 532 -5.64 -27.77 34.24
CA LEU A 532 -6.99 -28.01 33.72
C LEU A 532 -6.96 -28.76 32.38
N GLY A 533 -6.04 -28.38 31.49
CA GLY A 533 -5.90 -29.05 30.19
C GLY A 533 -5.18 -28.24 29.14
N LYS A 534 -5.18 -28.79 27.92
CA LYS A 534 -4.53 -28.24 26.73
C LYS A 534 -5.54 -28.08 25.59
N HIS A 535 -5.49 -26.96 24.88
CA HIS A 535 -6.22 -26.71 23.64
C HIS A 535 -5.24 -26.45 22.49
N GLU A 536 -5.61 -26.90 21.28
CA GLU A 536 -4.85 -26.66 20.05
C GLU A 536 -5.78 -26.10 18.98
N GLY A 537 -5.47 -24.91 18.48
CA GLY A 537 -6.26 -24.17 17.50
C GLY A 537 -6.49 -22.74 17.96
N GLY A 538 -6.41 -21.79 17.02
CA GLY A 538 -6.45 -20.37 17.32
C GLY A 538 -7.80 -19.68 17.21
N TYR A 539 -8.87 -20.34 16.75
CA TYR A 539 -10.11 -19.66 16.32
C TYR A 539 -11.40 -20.14 16.98
N LEU A 540 -11.36 -21.24 17.73
CA LEU A 540 -12.55 -21.91 18.27
C LEU A 540 -12.53 -21.92 19.80
N PRO A 541 -13.72 -21.89 20.43
CA PRO A 541 -13.82 -21.83 21.89
C PRO A 541 -13.56 -23.18 22.56
N PHE A 542 -13.16 -23.13 23.83
CA PHE A 542 -13.02 -24.29 24.71
C PHE A 542 -13.31 -23.92 26.16
N SER A 543 -13.59 -24.92 27.00
CA SER A 543 -13.95 -24.69 28.40
C SER A 543 -13.53 -25.82 29.34
N PHE A 544 -13.53 -25.52 30.64
CA PHE A 544 -13.24 -26.45 31.72
C PHE A 544 -14.25 -26.29 32.85
N ASP A 545 -14.70 -27.39 33.43
CA ASP A 545 -15.38 -27.37 34.73
C ASP A 545 -14.32 -27.12 35.82
N VAL A 546 -14.46 -26.01 36.54
CA VAL A 546 -13.48 -25.56 37.55
C VAL A 546 -14.04 -25.60 38.96
N THR A 547 -15.24 -26.18 39.14
CA THR A 547 -16.00 -26.18 40.40
C THR A 547 -15.18 -26.62 41.60
N ASP A 548 -14.48 -27.75 41.48
CA ASP A 548 -13.72 -28.35 42.58
C ASP A 548 -12.35 -27.67 42.84
N VAL A 549 -11.95 -26.76 41.94
CA VAL A 549 -10.64 -26.09 41.95
C VAL A 549 -10.75 -24.64 42.43
N LEU A 550 -11.94 -24.06 42.32
CA LEU A 550 -12.22 -22.69 42.70
C LEU A 550 -12.14 -22.51 44.21
N VAL A 551 -11.44 -21.45 44.60
CA VAL A 551 -11.42 -20.90 45.96
C VAL A 551 -11.85 -19.43 45.89
N ASP A 552 -11.88 -18.70 47.01
CA ASP A 552 -12.30 -17.30 47.00
C ASP A 552 -11.35 -16.42 46.17
N ASP A 553 -10.04 -16.61 46.30
CA ASP A 553 -8.99 -15.90 45.57
C ASP A 553 -8.25 -16.83 44.60
N ASN A 554 -8.46 -16.66 43.30
CA ASN A 554 -7.89 -17.54 42.29
C ASN A 554 -6.75 -16.88 41.52
N THR A 555 -5.81 -17.71 41.07
CA THR A 555 -4.79 -17.33 40.08
C THR A 555 -4.96 -18.21 38.84
N LEU A 556 -5.26 -17.61 37.70
CA LEU A 556 -5.32 -18.30 36.41
C LEU A 556 -4.05 -18.03 35.64
N VAL A 557 -3.41 -19.10 35.16
CA VAL A 557 -2.22 -19.04 34.31
C VAL A 557 -2.51 -19.75 33.00
N VAL A 558 -2.21 -19.07 31.88
CA VAL A 558 -2.36 -19.63 30.54
C VAL A 558 -1.01 -19.53 29.84
N LYS A 559 -0.38 -20.67 29.57
CA LYS A 559 0.84 -20.73 28.77
C LYS A 559 0.46 -20.98 27.33
N VAL A 560 0.85 -20.06 26.46
CA VAL A 560 0.57 -20.13 25.04
C VAL A 560 1.86 -20.31 24.27
N THR A 561 1.86 -21.27 23.36
CA THR A 561 2.92 -21.46 22.37
C THR A 561 2.36 -21.16 20.98
N ASP A 562 2.93 -20.16 20.32
CA ASP A 562 2.62 -19.82 18.94
C ASP A 562 3.93 -19.68 18.14
N THR A 563 4.08 -20.55 17.15
CA THR A 563 5.22 -20.52 16.23
C THR A 563 4.88 -19.98 14.86
N LEU A 564 3.59 -19.70 14.61
CA LEU A 564 2.95 -19.51 13.32
C LEU A 564 3.19 -20.72 12.41
N SER A 565 2.87 -21.91 12.94
CA SER A 565 3.09 -23.16 12.23
C SER A 565 2.06 -23.31 11.11
N LYS A 566 2.49 -23.80 9.96
CA LYS A 566 1.58 -24.11 8.85
C LYS A 566 0.76 -25.38 9.10
N GLU A 567 0.99 -26.09 10.20
CA GLU A 567 0.17 -27.25 10.58
C GLU A 567 -1.22 -26.86 11.03
N TYR A 568 -1.33 -25.68 11.62
CA TYR A 568 -2.57 -25.16 12.17
C TYR A 568 -3.12 -24.03 11.27
N PRO A 569 -4.43 -23.74 11.36
CA PRO A 569 -5.04 -22.66 10.61
C PRO A 569 -4.44 -21.31 10.98
N TYR A 570 -3.93 -20.58 9.99
CA TYR A 570 -3.27 -19.27 10.24
C TYR A 570 -3.82 -18.14 9.36
N GLY A 571 -4.69 -18.44 8.39
CA GLY A 571 -5.28 -17.42 7.51
C GLY A 571 -4.23 -16.56 6.80
N LYS A 572 -4.38 -15.23 6.82
CA LYS A 572 -3.48 -14.25 6.16
C LYS A 572 -2.32 -13.75 7.04
N GLN A 573 -1.97 -14.46 8.10
CA GLN A 573 -0.98 -14.02 9.07
C GLN A 573 0.47 -14.30 8.60
N THR A 574 1.38 -13.32 8.72
CA THR A 574 2.83 -13.55 8.49
C THR A 574 3.75 -12.64 9.30
N LYS A 575 4.89 -13.18 9.76
CA LYS A 575 5.93 -12.40 10.45
C LYS A 575 6.58 -11.32 9.56
N LYS A 576 6.53 -11.49 8.23
CA LYS A 576 7.09 -10.55 7.25
C LYS A 576 5.96 -9.95 6.41
N ARG A 577 5.09 -9.17 7.06
CA ARG A 577 3.90 -8.56 6.42
C ARG A 577 4.24 -7.77 5.16
N GLY A 578 3.26 -7.65 4.27
CA GLY A 578 3.37 -6.90 3.02
C GLY A 578 2.45 -7.43 1.93
N GLY A 579 1.87 -6.52 1.16
CA GLY A 579 0.88 -6.87 0.13
C GLY A 579 -0.35 -7.50 0.77
N MET A 580 -0.72 -8.71 0.35
CA MET A 580 -1.91 -9.41 0.85
C MET A 580 -1.76 -10.11 2.20
N TRP A 581 -0.61 -9.97 2.87
CA TRP A 581 -0.30 -10.68 4.11
C TRP A 581 -0.14 -9.69 5.27
N TYR A 582 -0.80 -9.96 6.40
CA TYR A 582 -0.99 -9.03 7.51
C TYR A 582 -0.24 -9.41 8.78
N THR A 583 -0.31 -8.53 9.79
CA THR A 583 0.25 -8.74 11.12
C THR A 583 -0.33 -10.01 11.78
N PRO A 584 0.52 -10.90 12.33
CA PRO A 584 0.06 -12.09 13.03
C PRO A 584 -0.50 -11.74 14.42
N VAL A 585 -1.41 -12.57 14.89
CA VAL A 585 -2.03 -12.58 16.21
C VAL A 585 -1.49 -13.78 16.99
N SER A 586 -1.35 -13.62 18.30
CA SER A 586 -0.95 -14.69 19.22
C SER A 586 -1.65 -14.49 20.56
N GLY A 587 -1.69 -15.54 21.38
CA GLY A 587 -2.24 -15.48 22.72
C GLY A 587 -3.77 -15.34 22.76
N ILE A 588 -4.26 -14.85 23.89
CA ILE A 588 -5.70 -14.70 24.14
C ILE A 588 -6.20 -13.51 23.32
N TRP A 589 -7.06 -13.77 22.32
CA TRP A 589 -7.61 -12.73 21.44
C TRP A 589 -9.14 -12.66 21.44
N GLN A 590 -9.83 -13.49 22.24
CA GLN A 590 -11.25 -13.36 22.57
C GLN A 590 -11.47 -13.44 24.09
N ASN A 591 -12.71 -13.19 24.53
CA ASN A 591 -13.06 -13.12 25.95
C ASN A 591 -12.69 -14.39 26.72
N VAL A 592 -12.32 -14.20 27.99
CA VAL A 592 -12.26 -15.25 29.02
C VAL A 592 -13.36 -14.97 30.02
N TRP A 593 -14.19 -15.95 30.34
CA TRP A 593 -15.32 -15.75 31.24
C TRP A 593 -15.70 -17.01 32.01
N MET A 594 -16.45 -16.84 33.08
CA MET A 594 -17.05 -17.94 33.84
C MET A 594 -18.57 -17.91 33.70
N GLU A 595 -19.17 -19.09 33.74
CA GLU A 595 -20.61 -19.28 33.88
C GLU A 595 -20.93 -20.18 35.07
N GLN A 596 -21.86 -19.73 35.90
CA GLN A 596 -22.43 -20.57 36.94
C GLN A 596 -23.65 -21.30 36.38
N VAL A 597 -23.66 -22.62 36.51
CA VAL A 597 -24.67 -23.52 35.95
C VAL A 597 -25.20 -24.47 37.04
N PRO A 598 -26.39 -25.06 36.86
CA PRO A 598 -26.84 -26.17 37.72
C PRO A 598 -26.01 -27.45 37.51
N ASP A 599 -26.22 -28.46 38.35
CA ASP A 599 -25.53 -29.76 38.24
C ASP A 599 -25.81 -30.44 36.89
N ALA A 600 -27.06 -30.40 36.42
CA ALA A 600 -27.45 -30.78 35.07
C ALA A 600 -27.77 -29.51 34.27
N TYR A 601 -26.97 -29.22 33.24
CA TYR A 601 -27.11 -27.99 32.47
C TYR A 601 -27.08 -28.26 30.97
N ILE A 602 -27.63 -27.31 30.22
CA ILE A 602 -27.68 -27.31 28.75
C ILE A 602 -26.27 -26.98 28.25
N GLU A 603 -25.57 -27.98 27.75
CA GLU A 603 -24.24 -27.83 27.18
C GLU A 603 -24.33 -27.18 25.79
N LYS A 604 -25.33 -27.60 25.00
CA LYS A 604 -25.49 -27.18 23.61
C LYS A 604 -26.93 -27.28 23.13
N LEU A 605 -27.30 -26.38 22.22
CA LEU A 605 -28.53 -26.44 21.42
C LEU A 605 -28.15 -26.64 19.94
N ASN A 606 -28.82 -27.57 19.26
CA ASN A 606 -28.82 -27.64 17.80
C ASN A 606 -30.22 -27.24 17.32
N ILE A 607 -30.30 -26.15 16.55
CA ILE A 607 -31.55 -25.59 16.06
C ILE A 607 -31.58 -25.75 14.54
N ALA A 608 -32.39 -26.68 14.06
CA ALA A 608 -32.65 -26.86 12.63
C ALA A 608 -34.00 -26.24 12.29
N SER A 609 -34.05 -25.33 11.33
CA SER A 609 -35.29 -24.69 10.88
C SER A 609 -35.40 -24.66 9.36
N ASP A 610 -36.64 -24.61 8.89
CA ASP A 610 -36.99 -24.34 7.50
C ASP A 610 -38.00 -23.17 7.43
N GLU A 611 -38.79 -23.08 6.36
CA GLU A 611 -39.79 -22.01 6.17
C GLU A 611 -41.02 -22.15 7.10
N LYS A 612 -41.25 -23.33 7.68
CA LYS A 612 -42.47 -23.67 8.40
C LYS A 612 -42.22 -24.21 9.80
N SER A 613 -41.06 -24.82 10.03
CA SER A 613 -40.81 -25.58 11.23
C SER A 613 -39.47 -25.25 11.87
N VAL A 614 -39.40 -25.52 13.17
CA VAL A 614 -38.15 -25.54 13.93
C VAL A 614 -38.06 -26.80 14.76
N LYS A 615 -36.88 -27.42 14.75
CA LYS A 615 -36.48 -28.53 15.59
C LYS A 615 -35.34 -28.09 16.49
N VAL A 616 -35.60 -28.06 17.79
CA VAL A 616 -34.59 -27.79 18.83
C VAL A 616 -34.18 -29.11 19.46
N THR A 617 -32.89 -29.45 19.36
CA THR A 617 -32.29 -30.62 20.00
C THR A 617 -31.34 -30.17 21.11
N VAL A 618 -31.55 -30.69 22.32
CA VAL A 618 -30.79 -30.31 23.51
C VAL A 618 -29.75 -31.38 23.85
N LYS A 619 -28.52 -30.95 24.12
CA LYS A 619 -27.47 -31.79 24.73
C LYS A 619 -27.24 -31.33 26.17
N MET A 620 -27.41 -32.24 27.14
CA MET A 620 -27.16 -31.96 28.55
C MET A 620 -25.77 -32.43 28.97
N SER A 621 -25.20 -31.77 29.97
CA SER A 621 -23.87 -32.10 30.50
C SER A 621 -23.75 -33.51 31.10
N ASN A 622 -24.86 -34.07 31.59
CA ASN A 622 -24.93 -35.40 32.21
C ASN A 622 -25.64 -36.46 31.34
N GLY A 623 -25.92 -36.16 30.06
CA GLY A 623 -26.57 -37.09 29.14
C GLY A 623 -27.73 -36.47 28.36
N GLU A 624 -28.86 -37.18 28.30
CA GLU A 624 -30.05 -36.72 27.58
C GLU A 624 -31.08 -36.09 28.52
N ALA A 625 -31.74 -35.04 28.03
CA ALA A 625 -32.86 -34.42 28.73
C ALA A 625 -34.08 -35.35 28.74
N ALA A 626 -34.75 -35.47 29.89
CA ALA A 626 -36.01 -36.20 30.00
C ALA A 626 -37.20 -35.37 29.51
N PHE A 627 -37.23 -34.07 29.80
CA PHE A 627 -38.27 -33.17 29.32
C PHE A 627 -37.65 -31.85 28.88
N VAL A 628 -38.01 -31.38 27.70
CA VAL A 628 -37.59 -30.07 27.19
C VAL A 628 -38.82 -29.19 27.05
N LYS A 629 -38.79 -28.03 27.70
CA LYS A 629 -39.77 -26.96 27.51
C LYS A 629 -39.18 -25.90 26.57
N LEU A 630 -39.88 -25.65 25.46
CA LEU A 630 -39.58 -24.57 24.53
C LEU A 630 -40.66 -23.49 24.64
N LYS A 631 -40.23 -22.26 24.84
CA LYS A 631 -41.08 -21.06 24.82
C LYS A 631 -40.66 -20.18 23.65
N VAL A 632 -41.59 -19.82 22.77
CA VAL A 632 -41.34 -19.01 21.57
C VAL A 632 -42.17 -17.74 21.65
N TYR A 633 -41.52 -16.58 21.50
CA TYR A 633 -42.18 -15.28 21.48
C TYR A 633 -42.58 -14.94 20.03
N LEU A 634 -43.89 -14.88 19.79
CA LEU A 634 -44.47 -14.67 18.46
C LEU A 634 -44.50 -13.18 18.09
N HIS A 635 -44.64 -12.89 16.79
CA HIS A 635 -44.56 -11.50 16.29
C HIS A 635 -45.70 -10.59 16.75
N ASN A 636 -46.81 -11.16 17.21
CA ASN A 636 -47.98 -10.43 17.68
C ASN A 636 -47.92 -10.16 19.19
N GLY A 637 -46.83 -10.57 19.86
CA GLY A 637 -46.64 -10.43 21.31
C GLY A 637 -47.17 -11.61 22.13
N GLU A 638 -47.86 -12.58 21.52
CA GLU A 638 -48.24 -13.82 22.19
C GLU A 638 -47.04 -14.75 22.37
N VAL A 639 -47.20 -15.72 23.29
CA VAL A 639 -46.16 -16.69 23.60
C VAL A 639 -46.68 -18.10 23.39
N PHE A 640 -45.99 -18.85 22.54
CA PHE A 640 -46.24 -20.27 22.32
C PHE A 640 -45.34 -21.09 23.25
N GLU A 641 -45.92 -22.06 23.94
CA GLU A 641 -45.17 -22.98 24.80
C GLU A 641 -45.43 -24.43 24.39
N ARG A 642 -44.37 -25.23 24.29
CA ARG A 642 -44.44 -26.67 24.03
C ARG A 642 -43.52 -27.41 24.97
N VAL A 643 -44.01 -28.51 25.54
CA VAL A 643 -43.22 -29.44 26.36
C VAL A 643 -43.22 -30.79 25.66
N CYS A 644 -42.04 -31.35 25.44
CA CYS A 644 -41.88 -32.68 24.86
C CYS A 644 -41.09 -33.59 25.81
N ASP A 645 -41.46 -34.87 25.82
CA ASP A 645 -40.63 -35.93 26.39
C ASP A 645 -39.41 -36.18 25.50
N GLY A 646 -38.28 -36.51 26.11
CA GLY A 646 -36.98 -36.62 25.46
C GLY A 646 -36.27 -35.29 25.23
N ARG A 647 -35.28 -35.30 24.33
CA ARG A 647 -34.32 -34.20 24.12
C ARG A 647 -34.65 -33.26 22.95
N GLU A 648 -35.75 -33.52 22.25
CA GLU A 648 -36.10 -32.84 20.99
C GLU A 648 -37.48 -32.20 21.08
N VAL A 649 -37.57 -30.94 20.66
CA VAL A 649 -38.85 -30.25 20.47
C VAL A 649 -38.98 -29.87 19.00
N TYR A 650 -40.04 -30.35 18.36
CA TYR A 650 -40.43 -29.96 17.01
C TYR A 650 -41.64 -29.04 17.09
N VAL A 651 -41.63 -27.94 16.35
CA VAL A 651 -42.75 -27.01 16.22
C VAL A 651 -42.99 -26.75 14.75
N ASP A 652 -44.19 -27.08 14.27
CA ASP A 652 -44.71 -26.64 12.99
C ASP A 652 -45.52 -25.36 13.24
N PHE A 653 -45.12 -24.26 12.59
CA PHE A 653 -45.77 -22.97 12.77
C PHE A 653 -47.16 -22.91 12.11
N ASP A 654 -47.45 -23.76 11.12
CA ASP A 654 -48.78 -23.85 10.51
C ASP A 654 -49.80 -24.48 11.51
N GLU A 655 -49.33 -25.16 12.55
CA GLU A 655 -50.17 -25.75 13.60
C GLU A 655 -50.42 -24.80 14.78
N ILE A 656 -49.73 -23.67 14.86
CA ILE A 656 -49.87 -22.72 15.97
C ILE A 656 -51.20 -21.96 15.83
N LYS A 657 -52.03 -22.04 16.87
CA LYS A 657 -53.25 -21.24 17.00
C LYS A 657 -53.05 -20.12 18.00
N LEU A 658 -53.43 -18.90 17.60
CA LEU A 658 -53.45 -17.73 18.45
C LEU A 658 -54.57 -17.81 19.49
N GLN A 659 -54.52 -16.97 20.52
CA GLN A 659 -55.60 -16.84 21.50
C GLN A 659 -56.94 -16.45 20.87
N SER A 660 -56.93 -15.77 19.71
CA SER A 660 -58.13 -15.48 18.91
C SER A 660 -58.76 -16.72 18.25
N GLY A 661 -58.03 -17.85 18.20
CA GLY A 661 -58.39 -19.07 17.49
C GLY A 661 -57.95 -19.11 16.01
N GLU A 662 -57.38 -18.02 15.50
CA GLU A 662 -56.83 -17.94 14.14
C GLU A 662 -55.49 -18.68 14.03
N ALA A 663 -55.15 -19.13 12.82
CA ALA A 663 -53.83 -19.70 12.53
C ALA A 663 -52.77 -18.60 12.57
N TYR A 664 -51.61 -18.91 13.13
CA TYR A 664 -50.48 -17.98 13.15
C TYR A 664 -49.83 -17.86 11.76
N GLU A 665 -49.58 -16.63 11.32
CA GLU A 665 -48.84 -16.37 10.09
C GLU A 665 -47.34 -16.23 10.38
N ALA A 666 -46.55 -17.24 10.02
CA ALA A 666 -45.13 -17.23 10.26
C ALA A 666 -44.40 -16.12 9.46
N LYS A 667 -43.61 -15.30 10.15
CA LYS A 667 -42.65 -14.38 9.51
C LYS A 667 -41.35 -15.10 9.17
N LEU A 668 -41.01 -15.13 7.88
CA LEU A 668 -39.73 -15.64 7.40
C LEU A 668 -38.61 -14.60 7.58
N TRP A 669 -37.39 -15.10 7.75
CA TRP A 669 -36.19 -14.29 7.76
C TRP A 669 -35.67 -14.10 6.33
N SER A 670 -35.36 -12.86 5.98
CA SER A 670 -34.70 -12.50 4.72
C SER A 670 -33.82 -11.26 4.90
N THR A 671 -33.13 -10.84 3.84
CA THR A 671 -32.29 -9.63 3.87
C THR A 671 -33.09 -8.34 4.07
N GLU A 672 -34.35 -8.34 3.64
CA GLU A 672 -35.29 -7.21 3.73
C GLU A 672 -36.15 -7.28 5.00
N SER A 673 -36.47 -8.49 5.47
CA SER A 673 -37.28 -8.72 6.67
C SER A 673 -36.56 -9.73 7.58
N PRO A 674 -35.53 -9.32 8.33
CA PRO A 674 -34.73 -10.22 9.16
C PRO A 674 -35.39 -10.55 10.50
N TYR A 675 -36.56 -11.18 10.46
CA TYR A 675 -37.31 -11.51 11.67
C TYR A 675 -36.66 -12.67 12.43
N LEU A 676 -36.28 -12.43 13.69
CA LEU A 676 -35.76 -13.45 14.60
C LEU A 676 -36.80 -13.77 15.67
N TYR A 677 -37.12 -15.06 15.83
CA TYR A 677 -37.91 -15.56 16.94
C TYR A 677 -37.04 -15.65 18.17
N ARG A 678 -37.39 -14.90 19.22
CA ARG A 678 -36.82 -15.12 20.55
C ARG A 678 -37.40 -16.40 21.13
N ALA A 679 -36.56 -17.19 21.79
CA ALA A 679 -36.98 -18.40 22.44
C ALA A 679 -36.27 -18.63 23.77
N GLU A 680 -36.91 -19.40 24.64
CA GLU A 680 -36.30 -19.90 25.87
C GLU A 680 -36.41 -21.42 25.89
N VAL A 681 -35.31 -22.07 26.24
CA VAL A 681 -35.25 -23.51 26.44
C VAL A 681 -35.01 -23.77 27.92
N THR A 682 -35.88 -24.57 28.53
CA THR A 682 -35.77 -24.96 29.94
C THR A 682 -35.72 -26.48 30.03
N VAL A 683 -34.71 -26.98 30.74
CA VAL A 683 -34.53 -28.41 31.06
C VAL A 683 -34.13 -28.53 32.52
N ALA A 684 -34.92 -29.27 33.29
CA ALA A 684 -34.75 -29.36 34.75
C ALA A 684 -34.66 -27.95 35.39
N GLU A 685 -33.51 -27.61 35.99
CA GLU A 685 -33.26 -26.32 36.65
C GLU A 685 -32.55 -25.30 35.73
N ASP A 686 -32.04 -25.70 34.57
CA ASP A 686 -31.33 -24.81 33.67
C ASP A 686 -32.28 -24.14 32.66
N ARG A 687 -32.06 -22.84 32.43
CA ARG A 687 -32.81 -22.01 31.49
C ARG A 687 -31.82 -21.19 30.68
N VAL A 688 -31.96 -21.25 29.36
CA VAL A 688 -31.18 -20.45 28.41
C VAL A 688 -32.09 -19.66 27.48
N GLU A 689 -31.73 -18.42 27.21
CA GLU A 689 -32.35 -17.63 26.14
C GLU A 689 -31.59 -17.89 24.83
N THR A 690 -32.34 -18.06 23.74
CA THR A 690 -31.81 -18.29 22.40
C THR A 690 -32.66 -17.56 21.37
N TYR A 691 -32.27 -17.63 20.10
CA TYR A 691 -33.10 -17.18 19.00
C TYR A 691 -32.99 -18.13 17.81
N PHE A 692 -33.93 -18.02 16.87
CA PHE A 692 -33.86 -18.70 15.59
C PHE A 692 -34.62 -17.93 14.51
N ALA A 693 -34.49 -18.38 13.27
CA ALA A 693 -35.17 -17.81 12.13
C ALA A 693 -35.80 -18.90 11.28
N LEU A 694 -36.94 -18.62 10.69
CA LEU A 694 -37.57 -19.49 9.69
C LEU A 694 -37.08 -19.06 8.31
N ARG A 695 -36.24 -19.89 7.68
CA ARG A 695 -35.70 -19.62 6.33
C ARG A 695 -35.16 -20.88 5.66
N SER A 696 -35.20 -20.92 4.33
CA SER A 696 -34.52 -21.96 3.54
C SER A 696 -33.49 -21.35 2.59
N ILE A 697 -32.40 -22.07 2.31
CA ILE A 697 -31.45 -21.74 1.25
C ILE A 697 -31.27 -22.97 0.38
N ALA A 698 -31.41 -22.82 -0.94
CA ALA A 698 -31.25 -23.93 -1.86
C ALA A 698 -30.83 -23.45 -3.24
N VAL A 699 -30.23 -24.35 -4.03
CA VAL A 699 -30.08 -24.15 -5.47
C VAL A 699 -31.29 -24.76 -6.17
N LYS A 700 -32.02 -23.96 -6.94
CA LYS A 700 -33.22 -24.38 -7.69
C LYS A 700 -33.14 -23.89 -9.13
N ALA A 701 -33.74 -24.65 -10.06
CA ALA A 701 -33.89 -24.20 -11.44
C ALA A 701 -35.08 -23.24 -11.55
N VAL A 702 -34.82 -21.97 -11.86
CA VAL A 702 -35.85 -20.94 -12.10
C VAL A 702 -35.67 -20.42 -13.52
N GLY A 703 -36.71 -20.56 -14.35
CA GLY A 703 -36.63 -20.20 -15.77
C GLY A 703 -35.60 -21.02 -16.56
N GLY A 704 -35.30 -22.25 -16.14
CA GLY A 704 -34.28 -23.10 -16.77
C GLY A 704 -32.83 -22.80 -16.37
N VAL A 705 -32.60 -21.82 -15.50
CA VAL A 705 -31.28 -21.43 -14.98
C VAL A 705 -31.16 -21.85 -13.53
N GLN A 706 -30.02 -22.42 -13.12
CA GLN A 706 -29.76 -22.72 -11.71
C GLN A 706 -29.54 -21.42 -10.92
N ARG A 707 -30.34 -21.20 -9.89
CA ARG A 707 -30.34 -20.00 -9.05
C ARG A 707 -30.17 -20.39 -7.58
N VAL A 708 -29.49 -19.53 -6.83
CA VAL A 708 -29.56 -19.55 -5.38
C VAL A 708 -30.89 -18.91 -4.97
N CYS A 709 -31.67 -19.62 -4.16
CA CYS A 709 -32.97 -19.18 -3.69
C CYS A 709 -33.01 -19.10 -2.17
N LEU A 710 -33.43 -17.96 -1.64
CA LEU A 710 -33.75 -17.74 -0.23
C LEU A 710 -35.27 -17.79 -0.08
N ASN A 711 -35.77 -18.72 0.73
CA ASN A 711 -37.22 -18.93 0.92
C ASN A 711 -37.96 -19.22 -0.40
N GLY A 712 -37.34 -20.00 -1.28
CA GLY A 712 -37.89 -20.35 -2.60
C GLY A 712 -37.66 -19.30 -3.70
N GLU A 713 -37.40 -18.04 -3.35
CA GLU A 713 -37.24 -16.93 -4.31
C GLU A 713 -35.76 -16.71 -4.69
N PRO A 714 -35.44 -16.46 -5.98
CA PRO A 714 -34.08 -16.14 -6.40
C PRO A 714 -33.50 -14.95 -5.63
N ILE A 715 -32.27 -15.10 -5.15
CA ILE A 715 -31.50 -14.02 -4.53
C ILE A 715 -30.14 -13.91 -5.19
N PHE A 716 -29.74 -12.68 -5.52
CA PHE A 716 -28.38 -12.40 -5.96
C PHE A 716 -27.52 -12.04 -4.75
N LEU A 717 -26.42 -12.78 -4.56
CA LEU A 717 -25.46 -12.59 -3.48
C LEU A 717 -24.52 -11.44 -3.85
N ASN A 718 -24.94 -10.20 -3.61
CA ASN A 718 -24.12 -9.01 -3.82
C ASN A 718 -23.26 -8.76 -2.58
N GLY A 719 -22.04 -9.28 -2.61
CA GLY A 719 -21.16 -9.34 -1.46
C GLY A 719 -19.92 -8.46 -1.51
N VAL A 720 -19.30 -8.34 -0.35
CA VAL A 720 -17.96 -7.76 -0.18
C VAL A 720 -17.09 -8.69 0.65
N LEU A 721 -15.79 -8.72 0.36
CA LEU A 721 -14.82 -9.50 1.13
C LEU A 721 -14.53 -8.79 2.45
N ASP A 722 -14.64 -9.51 3.56
CA ASP A 722 -14.38 -9.00 4.91
C ASP A 722 -13.21 -9.78 5.53
N GLN A 723 -12.05 -9.14 5.67
CA GLN A 723 -10.85 -9.73 6.26
C GLN A 723 -10.95 -9.89 7.78
N GLY A 724 -11.84 -9.14 8.44
CA GLY A 724 -11.93 -9.12 9.90
C GLY A 724 -10.71 -8.48 10.60
N TYR A 725 -10.05 -7.51 9.96
CA TYR A 725 -8.94 -6.77 10.56
C TYR A 725 -9.32 -5.34 10.96
N PHE A 726 -8.84 -4.91 12.12
CA PHE A 726 -9.07 -3.57 12.69
C PHE A 726 -7.73 -2.89 13.00
N CYS A 727 -7.61 -1.58 12.74
CA CYS A 727 -6.33 -0.88 12.77
C CYS A 727 -5.64 -0.81 14.14
N ASP A 728 -6.43 -0.90 15.22
CA ASP A 728 -6.01 -0.70 16.60
C ASP A 728 -6.10 -1.98 17.43
N GLY A 729 -7.08 -2.87 17.15
CA GLY A 729 -7.26 -4.17 17.81
C GLY A 729 -6.84 -5.40 16.99
N ILE A 730 -6.41 -5.24 15.74
CA ILE A 730 -6.02 -6.28 14.78
C ILE A 730 -7.15 -7.28 14.50
N PHE A 731 -7.43 -8.25 15.37
CA PHE A 731 -8.52 -9.21 15.16
C PHE A 731 -9.85 -8.79 15.76
N LEU A 732 -9.86 -7.83 16.69
CA LEU A 732 -11.09 -7.35 17.29
C LEU A 732 -11.26 -5.86 17.04
N PRO A 733 -12.49 -5.37 16.81
CA PRO A 733 -12.76 -3.96 16.96
C PRO A 733 -12.59 -3.53 18.41
N ALA A 734 -12.42 -2.23 18.61
CA ALA A 734 -12.33 -1.65 19.94
C ALA A 734 -13.60 -1.92 20.78
N GLU A 735 -14.78 -1.99 20.16
CA GLU A 735 -16.07 -2.29 20.81
C GLU A 735 -16.82 -3.31 19.96
N GLU A 736 -17.55 -4.24 20.58
CA GLU A 736 -18.40 -5.22 19.88
C GLU A 736 -19.37 -4.55 18.87
N LYS A 737 -19.93 -3.40 19.24
CA LYS A 737 -20.89 -2.65 18.41
C LYS A 737 -20.29 -2.14 17.08
N GLU A 738 -18.98 -2.11 16.92
CA GLU A 738 -18.38 -1.77 15.63
C GLU A 738 -18.66 -2.85 14.56
N TYR A 739 -18.88 -4.12 14.94
CA TYR A 739 -19.36 -5.13 13.99
C TYR A 739 -20.72 -4.75 13.42
N GLU A 740 -21.67 -4.38 14.28
CA GLU A 740 -22.98 -3.89 13.87
C GLU A 740 -22.86 -2.69 12.93
N ARG A 741 -21.96 -1.75 13.23
CA ARG A 741 -21.72 -0.57 12.38
C ARG A 741 -21.17 -0.94 11.02
N ASP A 742 -20.20 -1.85 10.93
CA ASP A 742 -19.66 -2.31 9.65
C ASP A 742 -20.73 -3.04 8.81
N ILE A 743 -21.59 -3.84 9.44
CA ILE A 743 -22.75 -4.49 8.79
C ILE A 743 -23.72 -3.45 8.23
N LEU A 744 -24.12 -2.47 9.04
CA LEU A 744 -25.04 -1.41 8.63
C LEU A 744 -24.45 -0.54 7.51
N ARG A 745 -23.16 -0.17 7.60
CA ARG A 745 -22.44 0.53 6.53
C ARG A 745 -22.51 -0.22 5.21
N MET A 746 -22.38 -1.55 5.23
CA MET A 746 -22.47 -2.36 4.01
C MET A 746 -23.92 -2.42 3.48
N LYS A 747 -24.92 -2.55 4.36
CA LYS A 747 -26.33 -2.45 3.95
C LYS A 747 -26.66 -1.10 3.30
N GLU A 748 -26.14 0.00 3.84
CA GLU A 748 -26.33 1.36 3.28
C GLU A 748 -25.77 1.51 1.85
N LEU A 749 -24.76 0.71 1.49
CA LEU A 749 -24.17 0.63 0.16
C LEU A 749 -24.89 -0.36 -0.78
N GLY A 750 -25.96 -1.02 -0.32
CA GLY A 750 -26.69 -2.03 -1.11
C GLY A 750 -26.00 -3.40 -1.17
N ILE A 751 -25.07 -3.66 -0.26
CA ILE A 751 -24.45 -4.98 -0.07
C ILE A 751 -25.35 -5.81 0.84
N ASN A 752 -25.59 -7.08 0.47
CA ASN A 752 -26.44 -8.00 1.21
C ASN A 752 -25.72 -9.26 1.71
N MET A 753 -24.43 -9.41 1.38
CA MET A 753 -23.61 -10.52 1.83
C MET A 753 -22.20 -10.07 2.27
N LEU A 754 -21.69 -10.61 3.37
CA LEU A 754 -20.28 -10.55 3.73
C LEU A 754 -19.63 -11.92 3.49
N ARG A 755 -18.54 -11.96 2.73
CA ARG A 755 -17.67 -13.15 2.69
C ARG A 755 -16.60 -12.98 3.75
N LYS A 756 -16.75 -13.67 4.89
CA LYS A 756 -15.78 -13.63 5.99
C LYS A 756 -14.58 -14.47 5.59
N HIS A 757 -13.45 -13.80 5.35
CA HIS A 757 -12.32 -14.39 4.66
C HIS A 757 -11.33 -15.04 5.62
N ILE A 758 -11.19 -16.37 5.51
CA ILE A 758 -10.27 -17.26 6.22
C ILE A 758 -10.00 -16.89 7.68
N LYS A 759 -11.08 -16.51 8.40
CA LYS A 759 -11.12 -16.14 9.82
C LYS A 759 -12.50 -16.48 10.38
N ILE A 760 -12.57 -16.88 11.65
CA ILE A 760 -13.84 -17.03 12.40
C ILE A 760 -13.93 -15.86 13.38
N GLU A 761 -15.06 -15.15 13.41
CA GLU A 761 -15.29 -14.04 14.34
C GLU A 761 -15.92 -14.51 15.66
N PRO A 762 -15.92 -13.69 16.72
CA PRO A 762 -16.76 -13.95 17.88
C PRO A 762 -18.25 -14.04 17.49
N GLU A 763 -19.05 -14.84 18.20
CA GLU A 763 -20.47 -15.08 17.87
C GLU A 763 -21.31 -13.81 17.72
N CYS A 764 -20.95 -12.72 18.41
CA CYS A 764 -21.63 -11.44 18.30
C CYS A 764 -21.64 -10.87 16.87
N PHE A 765 -20.60 -11.11 16.07
CA PHE A 765 -20.58 -10.72 14.66
C PHE A 765 -21.72 -11.40 13.90
N TYR A 766 -21.85 -12.72 14.04
CA TYR A 766 -22.90 -13.49 13.37
C TYR A 766 -24.29 -13.14 13.90
N TYR A 767 -24.40 -12.88 15.22
CA TYR A 767 -25.64 -12.36 15.80
C TYR A 767 -26.09 -11.03 15.19
N TYR A 768 -25.19 -10.07 14.98
CA TYR A 768 -25.54 -8.82 14.30
C TYR A 768 -25.89 -9.05 12.82
N CYS A 769 -25.25 -10.01 12.15
CA CYS A 769 -25.64 -10.40 10.79
C CYS A 769 -27.05 -11.00 10.77
N ASP A 770 -27.38 -11.86 11.73
CA ASP A 770 -28.71 -12.44 11.90
C ASP A 770 -29.76 -11.35 12.15
N LEU A 771 -29.46 -10.42 13.07
CA LEU A 771 -30.35 -9.32 13.46
C LEU A 771 -30.67 -8.39 12.30
N HIS A 772 -29.67 -8.11 11.46
CA HIS A 772 -29.79 -7.12 10.39
C HIS A 772 -30.01 -7.74 9.01
N GLY A 773 -30.16 -9.05 8.87
CA GLY A 773 -30.42 -9.66 7.56
C GLY A 773 -29.23 -9.57 6.61
N MET A 774 -28.01 -9.64 7.14
CA MET A 774 -26.79 -9.70 6.34
C MET A 774 -26.43 -11.16 6.12
N LEU A 775 -26.36 -11.61 4.86
CA LEU A 775 -25.93 -12.97 4.55
C LEU A 775 -24.43 -13.12 4.82
N VAL A 776 -24.00 -14.31 5.24
CA VAL A 776 -22.59 -14.61 5.48
C VAL A 776 -22.18 -15.81 4.63
N MET A 777 -21.10 -15.64 3.88
CA MET A 777 -20.33 -16.74 3.32
C MET A 777 -19.07 -16.91 4.17
N GLN A 778 -19.00 -18.00 4.93
CA GLN A 778 -17.93 -18.23 5.89
C GLN A 778 -16.82 -19.07 5.27
N ASP A 779 -15.62 -18.51 5.12
CA ASP A 779 -14.47 -19.30 4.68
C ASP A 779 -13.93 -20.12 5.86
N MET A 780 -13.54 -21.37 5.61
CA MET A 780 -12.71 -22.13 6.55
C MET A 780 -11.34 -21.45 6.67
N VAL A 781 -10.77 -21.43 7.86
CA VAL A 781 -9.41 -20.92 8.05
C VAL A 781 -8.43 -21.92 7.44
N ASN A 782 -7.79 -21.56 6.33
CA ASN A 782 -6.86 -22.46 5.66
C ASN A 782 -5.52 -22.58 6.41
N ASN A 783 -4.97 -23.79 6.44
CA ASN A 783 -3.62 -24.12 6.90
C ASN A 783 -2.76 -24.62 5.72
N GLY A 784 -1.56 -25.13 5.99
CA GLY A 784 -0.66 -25.67 4.95
C GLY A 784 0.17 -24.61 4.24
N SER A 785 0.85 -25.00 3.16
CA SER A 785 1.77 -24.10 2.45
C SER A 785 1.10 -23.34 1.31
N TYR A 786 1.18 -22.01 1.34
CA TYR A 786 0.95 -21.13 0.19
C TYR A 786 2.26 -20.85 -0.58
N SER A 787 2.16 -20.75 -1.90
CA SER A 787 3.23 -20.34 -2.81
C SER A 787 2.71 -19.38 -3.86
N PHE A 788 3.17 -18.12 -3.84
CA PHE A 788 2.78 -17.08 -4.78
C PHE A 788 2.84 -17.52 -6.25
N MET A 789 3.91 -18.20 -6.64
CA MET A 789 4.06 -18.66 -8.03
C MET A 789 2.97 -19.68 -8.39
N ARG A 790 2.71 -20.64 -7.50
CA ARG A 790 1.82 -21.78 -7.76
C ARG A 790 0.35 -21.36 -7.65
N ASP A 791 0.03 -20.63 -6.59
CA ASP A 791 -1.33 -20.38 -6.15
C ASP A 791 -1.87 -19.04 -6.66
N THR A 792 -1.03 -18.13 -7.16
CA THR A 792 -1.49 -16.81 -7.67
C THR A 792 -0.99 -16.53 -9.09
N ALA A 793 0.31 -16.62 -9.34
CA ALA A 793 0.87 -16.21 -10.64
C ALA A 793 0.48 -17.16 -11.79
N LEU A 794 0.56 -18.49 -11.59
CA LEU A 794 0.15 -19.48 -12.61
C LEU A 794 -1.35 -19.38 -12.95
N PRO A 795 -2.28 -19.34 -11.98
CA PRO A 795 -3.69 -19.11 -12.26
C PRO A 795 -3.98 -17.81 -13.03
N THR A 796 -3.29 -16.72 -12.67
CA THR A 796 -3.46 -15.40 -13.32
C THR A 796 -3.17 -15.46 -14.82
N ILE A 797 -2.23 -16.31 -15.27
CA ILE A 797 -1.92 -16.51 -16.70
C ILE A 797 -2.74 -17.64 -17.34
N GLY A 798 -3.77 -18.14 -16.66
CA GLY A 798 -4.72 -19.14 -17.18
C GLY A 798 -4.39 -20.60 -16.84
N MET A 799 -3.34 -20.88 -16.05
CA MET A 799 -3.01 -22.24 -15.60
C MET A 799 -3.77 -22.58 -14.31
N VAL A 800 -5.03 -22.99 -14.47
CA VAL A 800 -6.01 -23.16 -13.38
C VAL A 800 -6.38 -24.63 -13.08
N LYS A 801 -5.73 -25.61 -13.71
CA LYS A 801 -5.99 -27.05 -13.49
C LYS A 801 -4.91 -27.67 -12.60
N ARG A 802 -5.33 -28.35 -11.54
CA ARG A 802 -4.47 -29.11 -10.63
C ARG A 802 -5.26 -30.27 -10.03
N ASP A 803 -4.67 -31.45 -9.96
CA ASP A 803 -5.24 -32.61 -9.26
C ASP A 803 -4.76 -32.58 -7.82
N ASP A 804 -5.67 -32.34 -6.88
CA ASP A 804 -5.34 -32.17 -5.46
C ASP A 804 -5.25 -33.49 -4.67
N THR A 805 -5.65 -34.63 -5.27
CA THR A 805 -5.45 -35.96 -4.68
C THR A 805 -3.99 -36.38 -4.71
N LYS A 806 -3.22 -35.83 -5.64
CA LYS A 806 -1.76 -36.03 -5.79
C LYS A 806 -0.94 -34.98 -5.06
N ALA A 807 -1.58 -33.96 -4.48
CA ALA A 807 -0.87 -32.94 -3.72
C ALA A 807 -0.29 -33.57 -2.43
N TYR A 808 1.03 -33.47 -2.26
CA TYR A 808 1.63 -33.86 -0.99
C TYR A 808 1.28 -32.82 0.08
N VAL A 809 0.41 -33.23 1.01
CA VAL A 809 0.08 -32.49 2.22
C VAL A 809 0.32 -33.43 3.39
N ASN A 810 1.07 -32.95 4.39
CA ASN A 810 1.41 -33.74 5.57
C ASN A 810 0.13 -34.19 6.31
N LYS A 811 0.11 -35.44 6.78
CA LYS A 811 -1.03 -36.05 7.46
C LYS A 811 -1.58 -35.21 8.61
N ARG A 812 -0.71 -34.61 9.45
CA ARG A 812 -1.11 -33.75 10.57
C ARG A 812 -1.87 -32.52 10.10
N VAL A 813 -1.42 -31.89 9.00
CA VAL A 813 -2.09 -30.71 8.40
C VAL A 813 -3.50 -31.07 7.96
N LYS A 814 -3.67 -32.24 7.32
CA LYS A 814 -4.98 -32.74 6.89
C LYS A 814 -5.91 -32.99 8.07
N GLU A 815 -5.42 -33.69 9.09
CA GLU A 815 -6.20 -34.02 10.29
C GLU A 815 -6.63 -32.77 11.06
N VAL A 816 -5.72 -31.80 11.22
CA VAL A 816 -6.01 -30.52 11.88
C VAL A 816 -7.03 -29.71 11.08
N PHE A 817 -6.89 -29.66 9.75
CA PHE A 817 -7.85 -28.96 8.89
C PHE A 817 -9.23 -29.61 8.94
N GLU A 818 -9.33 -30.93 8.75
CA GLU A 818 -10.59 -31.68 8.79
C GLU A 818 -11.29 -31.49 10.14
N LYS A 819 -10.54 -31.63 11.25
CA LYS A 819 -11.07 -31.41 12.60
C LYS A 819 -11.59 -29.97 12.76
N HIS A 820 -10.77 -28.97 12.43
CA HIS A 820 -11.15 -27.57 12.58
C HIS A 820 -12.36 -27.19 11.72
N MET A 821 -12.44 -27.71 10.49
CA MET A 821 -13.60 -27.54 9.61
C MET A 821 -14.88 -28.07 10.26
N MET A 822 -14.83 -29.29 10.80
CA MET A 822 -15.97 -29.93 11.46
C MET A 822 -16.42 -29.18 12.71
N GLU A 823 -15.48 -28.75 13.55
CA GLU A 823 -15.77 -27.96 14.75
C GLU A 823 -16.30 -26.57 14.38
N THR A 824 -15.87 -25.98 13.26
CA THR A 824 -16.42 -24.71 12.75
C THR A 824 -17.88 -24.84 12.33
N LEU A 825 -18.21 -25.89 11.57
CA LEU A 825 -19.60 -26.18 11.18
C LEU A 825 -20.47 -26.39 12.42
N GLU A 826 -19.93 -27.06 13.42
CA GLU A 826 -20.62 -27.32 14.67
C GLU A 826 -20.87 -26.04 15.50
N HIS A 827 -19.85 -25.18 15.60
CA HIS A 827 -19.89 -23.94 16.37
C HIS A 827 -20.88 -22.94 15.76
N LEU A 828 -20.91 -22.84 14.43
CA LEU A 828 -21.69 -21.83 13.72
C LEU A 828 -23.06 -22.32 13.22
N TYR A 829 -23.43 -23.57 13.50
CA TYR A 829 -24.61 -24.26 12.97
C TYR A 829 -25.92 -23.45 13.10
N ASN A 830 -26.13 -22.82 14.25
CA ASN A 830 -27.40 -22.17 14.60
C ASN A 830 -27.61 -20.79 13.95
N HIS A 831 -26.59 -20.19 13.32
CA HIS A 831 -26.69 -18.84 12.76
C HIS A 831 -27.44 -18.82 11.42
N PRO A 832 -28.63 -18.21 11.32
CA PRO A 832 -29.39 -18.17 10.07
C PRO A 832 -28.69 -17.40 8.95
N CYS A 833 -27.87 -16.39 9.26
CA CYS A 833 -27.17 -15.56 8.29
C CYS A 833 -26.19 -16.34 7.41
N ILE A 834 -25.59 -17.42 7.91
CA ILE A 834 -24.55 -18.16 7.18
C ILE A 834 -25.19 -18.96 6.05
N ILE A 835 -25.09 -18.56 4.80
CA ILE A 835 -25.75 -19.29 3.70
C ILE A 835 -24.82 -20.24 2.96
N ALA A 836 -23.51 -19.99 3.03
CA ALA A 836 -22.52 -20.80 2.37
C ALA A 836 -21.21 -20.88 3.16
N TYR A 837 -20.43 -21.93 2.89
CA TYR A 837 -19.05 -22.05 3.34
C TYR A 837 -18.08 -22.16 2.16
N THR A 838 -16.91 -21.53 2.26
CA THR A 838 -15.79 -21.78 1.35
C THR A 838 -14.81 -22.73 2.03
N ILE A 839 -14.49 -23.87 1.42
CA ILE A 839 -13.56 -24.84 2.03
C ILE A 839 -12.11 -24.39 1.78
N PHE A 840 -11.71 -24.22 0.52
CA PHE A 840 -10.36 -23.79 0.15
C PHE A 840 -10.39 -22.51 -0.68
N ASN A 841 -9.64 -21.49 -0.26
CA ASN A 841 -9.44 -20.28 -1.03
C ASN A 841 -8.21 -20.40 -1.93
N GLU A 842 -8.33 -20.18 -3.24
CA GLU A 842 -7.20 -20.08 -4.20
C GLU A 842 -6.20 -21.26 -4.17
N GLY A 843 -6.63 -22.43 -3.70
CA GLY A 843 -5.78 -23.61 -3.54
C GLY A 843 -4.85 -23.60 -2.33
N TRP A 844 -5.07 -22.70 -1.36
CA TRP A 844 -4.29 -22.59 -0.13
C TRP A 844 -4.43 -23.86 0.71
N GLY A 845 -3.35 -24.63 0.80
CA GLY A 845 -3.34 -25.89 1.54
C GLY A 845 -4.28 -26.97 0.99
N GLN A 846 -4.92 -26.76 -0.17
CA GLN A 846 -5.96 -27.63 -0.72
C GLN A 846 -5.49 -29.08 -0.89
N PHE A 847 -6.34 -30.02 -0.44
CA PHE A 847 -6.23 -31.46 -0.62
C PHE A 847 -7.62 -32.09 -0.65
N GLU A 848 -7.79 -33.15 -1.45
CA GLU A 848 -8.99 -34.00 -1.47
C GLU A 848 -10.32 -33.21 -1.39
N SER A 849 -10.47 -32.13 -2.17
CA SER A 849 -11.57 -31.16 -1.96
C SER A 849 -12.96 -31.78 -2.15
N ASP A 850 -13.11 -32.73 -3.06
CA ASP A 850 -14.38 -33.47 -3.26
C ASP A 850 -14.77 -34.26 -2.00
N ARG A 851 -13.80 -34.88 -1.32
CA ARG A 851 -14.03 -35.59 -0.05
C ARG A 851 -14.43 -34.61 1.06
N MET A 852 -13.75 -33.46 1.16
CA MET A 852 -14.08 -32.44 2.16
C MET A 852 -15.48 -31.86 1.92
N TYR A 853 -15.86 -31.61 0.67
CA TYR A 853 -17.22 -31.20 0.29
C TYR A 853 -18.25 -32.25 0.73
N ALA A 854 -18.03 -33.54 0.41
CA ALA A 854 -18.96 -34.61 0.79
C ALA A 854 -19.08 -34.76 2.31
N LEU A 855 -17.98 -34.56 3.05
CA LEU A 855 -17.98 -34.58 4.51
C LEU A 855 -18.79 -33.39 5.08
N ALA A 856 -18.57 -32.19 4.56
CA ALA A 856 -19.28 -31.00 5.01
C ALA A 856 -20.78 -31.09 4.70
N LYS A 857 -21.16 -31.51 3.48
CA LYS A 857 -22.56 -31.73 3.08
C LYS A 857 -23.30 -32.77 3.91
N ARG A 858 -22.61 -33.85 4.31
CA ARG A 858 -23.20 -34.86 5.20
C ARG A 858 -23.43 -34.32 6.61
N THR A 859 -22.58 -33.40 7.05
CA THR A 859 -22.62 -32.83 8.41
C THR A 859 -23.70 -31.76 8.52
N ASP A 860 -23.74 -30.85 7.55
CA ASP A 860 -24.78 -29.83 7.45
C ASP A 860 -25.25 -29.70 5.99
N PRO A 861 -26.34 -30.40 5.61
CA PRO A 861 -26.91 -30.33 4.27
C PRO A 861 -27.75 -29.06 4.06
N THR A 862 -27.98 -28.24 5.09
CA THR A 862 -28.86 -27.07 5.05
C THR A 862 -28.20 -25.81 4.48
N ARG A 863 -26.91 -25.92 4.12
CA ARG A 863 -26.05 -24.81 3.64
C ARG A 863 -25.40 -25.15 2.31
N LEU A 864 -24.93 -24.12 1.62
CA LEU A 864 -24.19 -24.26 0.36
C LEU A 864 -22.67 -24.32 0.60
N TYR A 865 -21.93 -24.91 -0.34
CA TYR A 865 -20.48 -25.08 -0.22
C TYR A 865 -19.77 -24.74 -1.53
N ASP A 866 -18.84 -23.78 -1.45
CA ASP A 866 -17.81 -23.54 -2.46
C ASP A 866 -16.56 -24.34 -2.07
N SER A 867 -16.34 -25.48 -2.73
CA SER A 867 -15.24 -26.39 -2.36
C SER A 867 -13.86 -25.76 -2.63
N THR A 868 -13.74 -25.06 -3.76
CA THR A 868 -12.49 -24.41 -4.19
C THR A 868 -12.82 -23.07 -4.84
N SER A 869 -12.53 -21.98 -4.12
CA SER A 869 -12.80 -20.63 -4.60
C SER A 869 -11.75 -20.17 -5.62
N GLY A 870 -12.20 -19.62 -6.74
CA GLY A 870 -11.36 -19.01 -7.76
C GLY A 870 -10.79 -19.94 -8.83
N TRP A 871 -10.07 -20.99 -8.45
CA TRP A 871 -9.40 -21.95 -9.36
C TRP A 871 -9.04 -23.29 -8.69
N PHE A 872 -8.47 -24.21 -9.48
CA PHE A 872 -8.16 -25.61 -9.11
C PHE A 872 -9.39 -26.46 -8.75
N TRP A 873 -10.48 -26.20 -9.46
CA TRP A 873 -11.73 -26.93 -9.32
C TRP A 873 -11.55 -28.44 -9.51
N GLN A 874 -12.20 -29.19 -8.63
CA GLN A 874 -12.43 -30.63 -8.75
C GLN A 874 -13.87 -30.88 -9.21
N ASN A 875 -14.44 -32.06 -8.90
CA ASN A 875 -15.73 -32.43 -9.43
C ASN A 875 -16.88 -31.82 -8.63
N ASP A 876 -16.80 -31.75 -7.30
CA ASP A 876 -17.93 -31.46 -6.42
C ASP A 876 -17.87 -30.03 -5.83
N SER A 877 -18.96 -29.29 -5.99
CA SER A 877 -19.20 -27.94 -5.45
C SER A 877 -20.67 -27.57 -5.68
N ASP A 878 -21.20 -26.61 -4.91
CA ASP A 878 -22.50 -25.99 -5.23
C ASP A 878 -22.36 -24.81 -6.20
N PHE A 879 -21.15 -24.31 -6.43
CA PHE A 879 -20.86 -23.13 -7.25
C PHE A 879 -19.81 -23.40 -8.32
N ASP A 880 -19.95 -22.72 -9.47
CA ASP A 880 -18.85 -22.48 -10.39
C ASP A 880 -18.19 -21.15 -9.99
N SER A 881 -17.10 -21.21 -9.22
CA SER A 881 -16.50 -20.10 -8.47
C SER A 881 -15.29 -19.46 -9.19
N TYR A 882 -15.27 -18.14 -9.37
CA TYR A 882 -14.27 -17.43 -10.17
C TYR A 882 -13.67 -16.20 -9.46
N HIS A 883 -12.34 -16.06 -9.56
CA HIS A 883 -11.61 -14.83 -9.22
C HIS A 883 -11.27 -14.05 -10.50
N VAL A 884 -11.62 -12.77 -10.55
CA VAL A 884 -11.43 -11.90 -11.74
C VAL A 884 -10.87 -10.54 -11.35
N TYR A 885 -9.54 -10.43 -11.34
CA TYR A 885 -8.85 -9.17 -11.04
C TYR A 885 -8.36 -8.41 -12.29
N PHE A 886 -8.00 -9.13 -13.35
CA PHE A 886 -7.35 -8.57 -14.55
C PHE A 886 -7.99 -9.03 -15.86
N GLY A 887 -8.03 -8.14 -16.86
CA GLY A 887 -8.39 -8.42 -18.25
C GLY A 887 -9.88 -8.61 -18.53
N ASP A 888 -10.23 -8.65 -19.82
CA ASP A 888 -11.61 -8.78 -20.32
C ASP A 888 -12.03 -10.27 -20.37
N LYS A 889 -12.10 -10.90 -19.19
CA LYS A 889 -12.48 -12.31 -19.11
C LYS A 889 -13.96 -12.47 -19.40
N LYS A 890 -14.29 -13.10 -20.54
CA LYS A 890 -15.67 -13.51 -20.84
C LYS A 890 -16.08 -14.69 -19.97
N LEU A 891 -16.97 -14.44 -19.02
CA LEU A 891 -17.58 -15.48 -18.18
C LEU A 891 -18.63 -16.25 -18.99
N GLN A 892 -18.60 -17.58 -18.89
CA GLN A 892 -19.50 -18.48 -19.60
C GLN A 892 -20.34 -19.25 -18.59
N PRO A 893 -21.67 -19.33 -18.73
CA PRO A 893 -22.51 -20.06 -17.80
C PRO A 893 -22.18 -21.55 -17.82
N GLY A 894 -22.03 -22.12 -16.63
CA GLY A 894 -21.75 -23.54 -16.41
C GLY A 894 -23.01 -24.34 -16.05
N LYS A 895 -22.80 -25.51 -15.45
CA LYS A 895 -23.91 -26.36 -14.97
C LYS A 895 -24.41 -25.95 -13.59
N ARG A 896 -23.57 -25.24 -12.82
CA ARG A 896 -23.87 -24.77 -11.46
C ARG A 896 -24.13 -23.27 -11.48
N PRO A 897 -24.76 -22.71 -10.45
CA PRO A 897 -24.79 -21.27 -10.24
C PRO A 897 -23.37 -20.69 -10.28
N MET A 898 -23.18 -19.65 -11.09
CA MET A 898 -21.88 -19.00 -11.24
C MET A 898 -21.69 -17.98 -10.12
N LEU A 899 -20.60 -18.10 -9.37
CA LEU A 899 -20.21 -17.18 -8.31
C LEU A 899 -18.91 -16.47 -8.68
N ILE A 900 -18.95 -15.15 -8.82
CA ILE A 900 -17.73 -14.34 -8.96
C ILE A 900 -17.22 -14.05 -7.55
N SER A 901 -16.57 -15.04 -6.96
CA SER A 901 -16.22 -15.11 -5.54
C SER A 901 -15.14 -14.12 -5.10
N GLU A 902 -14.40 -13.51 -6.03
CA GLU A 902 -13.63 -12.27 -5.84
C GLU A 902 -13.49 -11.49 -7.17
N PHE A 903 -13.67 -10.18 -7.12
CA PHE A 903 -13.33 -9.30 -8.24
C PHE A 903 -13.05 -7.86 -7.79
N GLY A 904 -12.46 -7.08 -8.70
CA GLY A 904 -12.27 -5.65 -8.49
C GLY A 904 -11.02 -5.32 -7.67
N GLY A 905 -11.16 -4.44 -6.68
CA GLY A 905 -10.07 -4.00 -5.81
C GLY A 905 -9.21 -2.86 -6.33
N CYS A 906 -9.82 -1.87 -6.99
CA CYS A 906 -9.14 -0.62 -7.33
C CYS A 906 -8.68 0.12 -6.07
N THR A 907 -7.47 0.69 -6.07
CA THR A 907 -6.94 1.42 -4.91
C THR A 907 -7.31 2.88 -4.93
N TYR A 908 -7.67 3.43 -3.78
CA TYR A 908 -7.80 4.88 -3.58
C TYR A 908 -7.20 5.21 -2.22
N VAL A 909 -6.11 5.97 -2.19
CA VAL A 909 -5.45 6.35 -0.94
C VAL A 909 -6.07 7.63 -0.42
N VAL A 910 -6.57 7.60 0.82
CA VAL A 910 -7.05 8.78 1.52
C VAL A 910 -5.92 9.32 2.41
N PRO A 911 -5.37 10.52 2.15
CA PRO A 911 -4.34 11.11 2.98
C PRO A 911 -4.75 11.18 4.46
N GLY A 912 -3.84 10.80 5.36
CA GLY A 912 -4.10 10.77 6.80
C GLY A 912 -4.81 9.51 7.32
N HIS A 913 -5.37 8.68 6.43
CA HIS A 913 -6.12 7.46 6.78
C HIS A 913 -5.51 6.18 6.19
N ILE A 914 -4.20 6.20 5.93
CA ILE A 914 -3.44 5.07 5.39
C ILE A 914 -2.48 4.53 6.44
N TYR A 915 -2.44 3.21 6.58
CA TYR A 915 -1.53 2.54 7.51
C TYR A 915 -0.12 2.42 6.93
N ALA A 916 0.02 1.99 5.68
CA ALA A 916 1.32 1.86 5.04
C ALA A 916 1.91 3.23 4.64
N LYS A 917 3.15 3.53 5.08
CA LYS A 917 3.82 4.82 4.76
C LYS A 917 4.32 4.91 3.32
N TYR A 918 4.68 3.77 2.74
CA TYR A 918 5.56 3.74 1.58
C TYR A 918 5.08 2.85 0.44
N ASN A 919 4.25 1.85 0.73
CA ASN A 919 3.69 0.92 -0.24
C ASN A 919 2.17 0.92 -0.12
N SER A 920 1.48 0.76 -1.24
CA SER A 920 0.06 0.43 -1.28
C SER A 920 -0.12 -0.76 -2.21
N TYR A 921 -1.04 -1.64 -1.88
CA TYR A 921 -1.40 -2.81 -2.65
C TYR A 921 -2.87 -2.75 -3.06
N GLY A 922 -3.13 -3.20 -4.28
CA GLY A 922 -4.43 -3.42 -4.88
C GLY A 922 -4.34 -3.35 -6.40
N TYR A 923 -5.48 -3.41 -7.08
CA TYR A 923 -5.59 -3.66 -8.51
C TYR A 923 -5.91 -2.36 -9.28
N GLY A 924 -4.87 -1.57 -9.56
CA GLY A 924 -4.98 -0.24 -10.20
C GLY A 924 -5.17 0.90 -9.20
N SER A 925 -5.05 2.15 -9.64
CA SER A 925 -5.18 3.36 -8.79
C SER A 925 -6.31 4.29 -9.25
N CYS A 926 -6.96 4.93 -8.29
CA CYS A 926 -8.02 5.92 -8.43
C CYS A 926 -7.63 7.17 -7.65
N LYS A 927 -7.96 8.34 -8.19
CA LYS A 927 -7.52 9.63 -7.65
C LYS A 927 -8.41 10.14 -6.54
N ASP A 928 -9.69 9.83 -6.63
CA ASP A 928 -10.71 10.32 -5.72
C ASP A 928 -11.87 9.31 -5.61
N LYS A 929 -12.78 9.62 -4.69
CA LYS A 929 -13.99 8.85 -4.42
C LYS A 929 -14.86 8.66 -5.67
N GLN A 930 -14.95 9.68 -6.53
CA GLN A 930 -15.79 9.64 -7.72
C GLN A 930 -15.22 8.65 -8.73
N GLU A 931 -13.92 8.75 -9.05
CA GLU A 931 -13.26 7.82 -9.98
C GLU A 931 -13.30 6.37 -9.47
N LEU A 932 -13.14 6.16 -8.16
CA LEU A 932 -13.28 4.83 -7.57
C LEU A 932 -14.68 4.26 -7.82
N SER A 933 -15.71 5.05 -7.53
CA SER A 933 -17.11 4.63 -7.70
C SER A 933 -17.48 4.41 -9.17
N GLU A 934 -16.91 5.22 -10.07
CA GLU A 934 -17.02 5.05 -11.53
C GLU A 934 -16.43 3.72 -12.00
N LYS A 935 -15.17 3.43 -11.65
CA LYS A 935 -14.51 2.16 -12.03
C LYS A 935 -15.19 0.93 -11.44
N ILE A 936 -15.73 1.05 -10.22
CA ILE A 936 -16.53 -0.03 -9.63
C ILE A 936 -17.79 -0.24 -10.48
N ALA A 937 -18.54 0.82 -10.77
CA ALA A 937 -19.74 0.74 -11.59
C ALA A 937 -19.47 0.14 -12.99
N GLU A 938 -18.40 0.57 -13.66
CA GLU A 938 -17.95 0.02 -14.94
C GLU A 938 -17.69 -1.49 -14.84
N LYS A 939 -16.98 -1.95 -13.80
CA LYS A 939 -16.75 -3.39 -13.58
C LYS A 939 -18.07 -4.15 -13.38
N TYR A 940 -19.03 -3.62 -12.63
CA TYR A 940 -20.34 -4.26 -12.50
C TYR A 940 -21.09 -4.33 -13.84
N GLU A 941 -21.07 -3.24 -14.61
CA GLU A 941 -21.76 -3.14 -15.91
C GLU A 941 -21.15 -4.05 -16.99
N GLU A 942 -19.82 -4.19 -17.01
CA GLU A 942 -19.10 -4.96 -18.03
C GLU A 942 -18.95 -6.44 -17.66
N LEU A 943 -18.74 -6.76 -16.38
CA LEU A 943 -18.42 -8.13 -15.94
C LEU A 943 -19.62 -8.85 -15.31
N ILE A 944 -20.41 -8.16 -14.47
CA ILE A 944 -21.40 -8.82 -13.61
C ILE A 944 -22.78 -8.83 -14.27
N LEU A 945 -23.34 -7.65 -14.59
CA LEU A 945 -24.69 -7.52 -15.13
C LEU A 945 -24.96 -8.40 -16.38
N PRO A 946 -24.04 -8.52 -17.36
CA PRO A 946 -24.30 -9.31 -18.57
C PRO A 946 -24.51 -10.81 -18.32
N VAL A 947 -24.02 -11.33 -17.19
CA VAL A 947 -24.12 -12.75 -16.84
C VAL A 947 -25.13 -13.03 -15.73
N VAL A 948 -25.75 -12.01 -15.13
CA VAL A 948 -26.84 -12.20 -14.14
C VAL A 948 -27.98 -13.01 -14.76
N LYS A 949 -28.47 -12.63 -15.95
CA LYS A 949 -29.57 -13.34 -16.61
C LYS A 949 -29.22 -14.77 -17.03
N THR A 950 -27.94 -15.07 -17.25
CA THR A 950 -27.51 -16.36 -17.81
C THR A 950 -26.99 -17.36 -16.78
N GLY A 951 -26.81 -16.96 -15.51
CA GLY A 951 -26.50 -17.92 -14.44
C GLY A 951 -25.66 -17.40 -13.28
N ALA A 952 -25.20 -16.14 -13.29
CA ALA A 952 -24.52 -15.58 -12.14
C ALA A 952 -25.50 -15.44 -10.96
N CYS A 953 -25.12 -15.99 -9.81
CA CYS A 953 -25.88 -15.95 -8.57
C CYS A 953 -25.26 -15.02 -7.52
N GLY A 954 -24.04 -14.54 -7.74
CA GLY A 954 -23.37 -13.66 -6.79
C GLY A 954 -22.06 -13.09 -7.29
N CYS A 955 -21.62 -12.03 -6.62
CA CYS A 955 -20.31 -11.44 -6.81
C CYS A 955 -19.78 -10.90 -5.48
N VAL A 956 -18.46 -10.96 -5.27
CA VAL A 956 -17.81 -10.46 -4.05
C VAL A 956 -16.74 -9.44 -4.42
N TYR A 957 -16.98 -8.17 -4.09
CA TYR A 957 -15.99 -7.12 -4.32
C TYR A 957 -14.89 -7.17 -3.25
N THR A 958 -13.62 -7.04 -3.63
CA THR A 958 -12.51 -6.90 -2.69
C THR A 958 -12.26 -5.41 -2.42
N GLN A 959 -12.63 -4.79 -1.29
CA GLN A 959 -13.10 -5.38 -0.02
C GLN A 959 -13.84 -4.35 0.89
N LEU A 960 -14.25 -4.73 2.11
CA LEU A 960 -15.05 -3.89 3.04
C LEU A 960 -14.28 -2.64 3.48
N SER A 961 -13.08 -2.82 4.01
CA SER A 961 -12.19 -1.75 4.42
C SER A 961 -10.77 -2.00 3.94
N ASP A 962 -9.96 -0.95 3.88
CA ASP A 962 -8.52 -1.10 3.75
C ASP A 962 -7.99 -1.96 4.91
N VAL A 963 -6.94 -2.74 4.65
CA VAL A 963 -6.26 -3.57 5.65
C VAL A 963 -4.76 -3.45 5.44
N GLU A 964 -4.12 -2.76 6.37
CA GLU A 964 -2.68 -2.49 6.35
C GLU A 964 -2.16 -1.92 5.01
N ASP A 965 -1.54 -2.77 4.19
CA ASP A 965 -0.95 -2.42 2.91
C ASP A 965 -1.99 -2.51 1.77
N GLU A 966 -3.10 -3.24 1.95
CA GLU A 966 -4.20 -3.32 0.98
C GLU A 966 -5.15 -2.12 1.15
N VAL A 967 -5.22 -1.25 0.14
CA VAL A 967 -5.95 0.03 0.20
C VAL A 967 -7.08 0.13 -0.83
N ASN A 968 -7.72 -1.01 -1.08
CA ASN A 968 -8.81 -1.24 -2.04
C ASN A 968 -10.19 -1.43 -1.37
N GLY A 969 -10.35 -1.05 -0.10
CA GLY A 969 -11.60 -1.15 0.62
C GLY A 969 -12.62 -0.04 0.31
N PHE A 970 -13.90 -0.28 0.61
CA PHE A 970 -14.95 0.74 0.59
C PHE A 970 -14.81 1.75 1.73
N TYR A 971 -14.18 1.38 2.84
CA TYR A 971 -13.82 2.26 3.95
C TYR A 971 -12.31 2.28 4.18
N THR A 972 -11.79 3.34 4.79
CA THR A 972 -10.41 3.38 5.29
C THR A 972 -10.21 2.39 6.44
N TYR A 973 -8.97 2.02 6.75
CA TYR A 973 -8.68 0.98 7.75
C TYR A 973 -9.15 1.36 9.16
N ASP A 974 -9.19 2.65 9.47
CA ASP A 974 -9.73 3.22 10.72
C ASP A 974 -11.25 3.43 10.71
N ARG A 975 -11.94 3.05 9.61
CA ARG A 975 -13.38 3.20 9.36
C ARG A 975 -13.89 4.65 9.40
N LYS A 976 -13.01 5.67 9.37
CA LYS A 976 -13.41 7.09 9.46
C LYS A 976 -13.95 7.64 8.14
N VAL A 977 -13.49 7.12 7.00
CA VAL A 977 -13.86 7.65 5.68
C VAL A 977 -14.45 6.56 4.80
N CYS A 978 -15.69 6.76 4.37
CA CYS A 978 -16.27 6.01 3.25
C CYS A 978 -15.62 6.49 1.95
N LYS A 979 -15.01 5.58 1.19
CA LYS A 979 -14.23 5.85 -0.03
C LYS A 979 -15.05 5.83 -1.31
N VAL A 980 -16.28 5.31 -1.27
CA VAL A 980 -17.22 5.22 -2.40
C VAL A 980 -18.41 6.18 -2.25
N GLU A 981 -19.16 6.39 -3.33
CA GLU A 981 -20.42 7.15 -3.34
C GLU A 981 -21.61 6.22 -3.03
N PRO A 982 -22.29 6.39 -1.88
CA PRO A 982 -23.38 5.49 -1.49
C PRO A 982 -24.55 5.44 -2.49
N GLU A 983 -24.95 6.57 -3.09
CA GLU A 983 -26.03 6.54 -4.09
C GLU A 983 -25.67 5.67 -5.29
N ARG A 984 -24.41 5.71 -5.73
CA ARG A 984 -23.95 4.96 -6.90
C ARG A 984 -23.89 3.46 -6.62
N MET A 985 -23.42 3.07 -5.42
CA MET A 985 -23.42 1.67 -5.00
C MET A 985 -24.85 1.12 -4.90
N ARG A 986 -25.80 1.88 -4.34
CA ARG A 986 -27.23 1.50 -4.33
C ARG A 986 -27.81 1.38 -5.74
N ALA A 987 -27.46 2.29 -6.65
CA ALA A 987 -27.92 2.20 -8.03
C ALA A 987 -27.44 0.92 -8.74
N ILE A 988 -26.23 0.43 -8.41
CA ILE A 988 -25.72 -0.87 -8.90
C ILE A 988 -26.58 -2.02 -8.34
N ALA A 989 -26.82 -2.03 -7.02
CA ALA A 989 -27.64 -3.07 -6.38
C ALA A 989 -29.06 -3.13 -6.98
N GLU A 990 -29.68 -1.98 -7.25
CA GLU A 990 -30.98 -1.90 -7.93
C GLU A 990 -30.94 -2.43 -9.37
N LYS A 991 -29.87 -2.16 -10.13
CA LYS A 991 -29.69 -2.73 -11.47
C LYS A 991 -29.58 -4.26 -11.42
N ILE A 992 -28.82 -4.80 -10.47
CA ILE A 992 -28.70 -6.25 -10.26
C ILE A 992 -30.07 -6.87 -9.99
N LYS A 993 -30.85 -6.27 -9.08
CA LYS A 993 -32.20 -6.75 -8.73
C LYS A 993 -33.14 -6.76 -9.94
N ARG A 994 -33.06 -5.75 -10.81
CA ARG A 994 -33.83 -5.67 -12.07
C ARG A 994 -33.40 -6.69 -13.12
N GLU A 995 -32.13 -7.09 -13.14
CA GLU A 995 -31.63 -8.09 -14.08
C GLU A 995 -31.89 -9.53 -13.61
N LEU A 996 -32.06 -9.74 -12.30
CA LEU A 996 -32.39 -11.04 -11.71
C LEU A 996 -33.85 -11.43 -11.95
N ASN A 997 -34.77 -10.47 -11.83
CA ASN A 997 -36.21 -10.61 -12.07
C ASN A 997 -36.54 -10.50 -13.56
#